data_AF-A0A954PAL2-F1
#
_entry.id   AF-A0A954PAL2-F1
#
_cell.length_a   1.000
_cell.length_b   1.000
_cell.length_c   1.000
_cell.angle_alpha   90.00
_cell.angle_beta   90.00
_cell.angle_gamma   90.00
#
_symmetry.space_group_name_H-M   'P 1'
#
loop_
_entity.id
_entity.type
_entity.pdbx_description
1 polymer ?
#
loop_
_entity_poly.entity_id
_entity_poly.type
_entity_poly.pdbx_seq_one_letter_code
_entity_poly.pdbx_strand_id
1 'polypeptide(L)'
;MSGSPMLSAQVNTKLNCIRSMLRRYVIAQSLCIIVLWLLVTFWLGGLVDYLPVTVGSNETPRWLRVTLLGLMAGGCIWVLVRSLAPRLLYRLKDSSLALLIERKYPALNYELVTAIQLNESNVHDVSNPTAYSKMLDLVHASVNRDIEQVEPSEMFEWQPLWALVGMVIFAAVFTVLAAIAMPAWIGHWSNRLLMLSNDPWPRKARLRADGLELQVPAFTGQLAAARVTIPFVDQQAYVPTGAAALLQISADTTADQVPDTCTLFYQSSEGDRGRANLRRVGAPREGWQSFTIDGPPLDAIDERMQFDIVGLDARLRDLRINTVDPSAIVSMQLTCAYPSYLIDDASSRPAVESLEFRSGSVIPEGTRVTMQATASCELSSVEFVVYSSTQGSDQVPQVQLASVAGQRFSVPLGILTESQVVEVRMFDAFGLPTDQIPRYLIAVQPDTIPEVLSQIEGIGSAITASAMLPVRGNVTDDHALAAVNAEVSLDGGPVVQVPLVLGSQGELQSNIDLLQLSEQGRLNAQPGMTLDLVVSATDRYDLTDQPRLAQGQRLQFSIVTVDELLVILDRQELEQRENLELIMQELTQLRESLSNIQVDLSALNTPVAHSGREMPTWAFVGLLTLQEEPEDDAVVRQRAAIRAQQCLLQGDKSQQELASLAAQIEGLRSQLINNRIDSRDRQERLSTKVSIPLRALLQTEYRELQQDLAELMQATSTEKAGILESQQAMASLDKVLIQLDSIKSNMQDMESFNELVDMVRALVEDQDGLLKATEQKQQQRILELLQ
;
A
#
# COMPACT_ATOMS: atom_id res chain seq x y z
N MET A 1 12.51 -94.86 -84.40
CA MET A 1 11.33 -94.00 -84.19
C MET A 1 10.36 -94.77 -83.31
N SER A 2 10.48 -94.62 -82.00
CA SER A 2 9.65 -95.30 -81.01
C SER A 2 8.81 -94.24 -80.32
N GLY A 3 7.58 -94.07 -80.82
CA GLY A 3 6.60 -93.17 -80.22
C GLY A 3 6.27 -93.66 -78.82
N SER A 4 6.44 -92.80 -77.84
CA SER A 4 5.94 -92.98 -76.48
C SER A 4 4.44 -93.31 -76.55
N PRO A 5 3.91 -94.26 -75.77
CA PRO A 5 2.47 -94.43 -75.64
C PRO A 5 1.90 -93.11 -75.14
N MET A 6 1.08 -92.46 -75.96
CA MET A 6 0.37 -91.26 -75.58
C MET A 6 -1.08 -91.65 -75.39
N LEU A 7 -1.59 -91.47 -74.16
CA LEU A 7 -3.01 -91.33 -73.87
C LEU A 7 -3.69 -90.57 -75.03
N SER A 8 -4.85 -91.05 -75.48
CA SER A 8 -5.55 -90.44 -76.61
C SER A 8 -5.72 -88.93 -76.41
N ALA A 9 -5.60 -88.17 -77.50
CA ALA A 9 -5.71 -86.72 -77.45
C ALA A 9 -7.05 -86.27 -76.81
N GLN A 10 -8.12 -87.06 -77.00
CA GLN A 10 -9.44 -86.79 -76.42
C GLN A 10 -9.45 -86.90 -74.88
N VAL A 11 -8.88 -87.97 -74.31
CA VAL A 11 -8.80 -88.16 -72.85
C VAL A 11 -7.99 -87.05 -72.18
N ASN A 12 -6.82 -86.74 -72.76
CA ASN A 12 -5.97 -85.65 -72.27
C ASN A 12 -6.65 -84.27 -72.37
N THR A 13 -7.42 -84.03 -73.44
CA THR A 13 -8.15 -82.76 -73.61
C THR A 13 -9.25 -82.61 -72.57
N LYS A 14 -10.01 -83.68 -72.26
CA LYS A 14 -11.07 -83.67 -71.23
C LYS A 14 -10.48 -83.52 -69.82
N LEU A 15 -9.41 -84.25 -69.48
CA LEU A 15 -8.71 -84.10 -68.20
C LEU A 15 -8.14 -82.69 -68.00
N ASN A 16 -7.53 -82.10 -69.04
CA ASN A 16 -7.05 -80.73 -69.00
C ASN A 16 -8.19 -79.71 -68.92
N CYS A 17 -9.33 -79.96 -69.56
CA CYS A 17 -10.52 -79.14 -69.45
C CYS A 17 -11.05 -79.11 -68.01
N ILE A 18 -11.24 -80.28 -67.38
CA ILE A 18 -11.69 -80.41 -65.98
C ILE A 18 -10.69 -79.74 -65.02
N ARG A 19 -9.38 -79.94 -65.24
CA ARG A 19 -8.31 -79.28 -64.46
C ARG A 19 -8.37 -77.75 -64.57
N SER A 20 -8.58 -77.23 -65.78
CA SER A 20 -8.73 -75.79 -66.02
C SER A 20 -10.00 -75.25 -65.36
N MET A 21 -11.12 -75.96 -65.47
CA MET A 21 -12.39 -75.57 -64.83
C MET A 21 -12.29 -75.55 -63.31
N LEU A 22 -11.68 -76.57 -62.70
CA LEU A 22 -11.42 -76.61 -61.25
C LEU A 22 -10.54 -75.44 -60.80
N ARG A 23 -9.47 -75.13 -61.54
CA ARG A 23 -8.61 -73.97 -61.23
C ARG A 23 -9.37 -72.65 -61.34
N ARG A 24 -10.15 -72.46 -62.40
CA ARG A 24 -10.97 -71.25 -62.59
C ARG A 24 -12.02 -71.11 -61.48
N TYR A 25 -12.68 -72.20 -61.10
CA TYR A 25 -13.65 -72.21 -60.00
C TYR A 25 -13.00 -71.79 -58.68
N VAL A 26 -11.84 -72.37 -58.33
CA VAL A 26 -11.12 -72.03 -57.09
C VAL A 26 -10.62 -70.57 -57.11
N ILE A 27 -10.07 -70.10 -58.23
CA ILE A 27 -9.62 -68.71 -58.38
C ILE A 27 -10.80 -67.76 -58.21
N ALA A 28 -11.93 -68.03 -58.88
CA ALA A 28 -13.14 -67.21 -58.79
C ALA A 28 -13.71 -67.21 -57.35
N GLN A 29 -13.75 -68.37 -56.70
CA GLN A 29 -14.20 -68.49 -55.31
C GLN A 29 -13.29 -67.69 -54.36
N SER A 30 -11.97 -67.86 -54.44
CA SER A 30 -11.01 -67.12 -53.62
C SER A 30 -11.08 -65.62 -53.87
N LEU A 31 -11.21 -65.19 -55.13
CA LEU A 31 -11.38 -63.78 -55.49
C LEU A 31 -12.66 -63.21 -54.89
N CYS A 32 -13.79 -63.92 -54.97
CA CYS A 32 -15.04 -63.48 -54.37
C CYS A 32 -14.91 -63.31 -52.85
N ILE A 33 -14.26 -64.26 -52.16
CA ILE A 33 -14.04 -64.18 -50.71
C ILE A 33 -13.15 -62.98 -50.35
N ILE A 34 -12.08 -62.72 -51.12
CA ILE A 34 -11.19 -61.58 -50.90
C ILE A 34 -11.95 -60.26 -51.08
N VAL A 35 -12.71 -60.10 -52.16
CA VAL A 35 -13.49 -58.88 -52.41
C VAL A 35 -14.54 -58.69 -51.32
N LEU A 36 -15.25 -59.75 -50.94
CA LEU A 36 -16.24 -59.70 -49.87
C LEU A 36 -15.58 -59.30 -48.53
N TRP A 37 -14.42 -59.87 -48.20
CA TRP A 37 -13.67 -59.50 -47.00
C TRP A 37 -13.29 -58.02 -46.99
N LEU A 38 -12.72 -57.50 -48.08
CA LEU A 38 -12.35 -56.10 -48.21
C LEU A 38 -13.56 -55.18 -48.00
N LEU A 39 -14.69 -55.46 -48.68
CA LEU A 39 -15.92 -54.67 -48.55
C LEU A 39 -16.49 -54.71 -47.13
N VAL A 40 -16.57 -55.89 -46.52
CA VAL A 40 -17.10 -56.05 -45.15
C VAL A 40 -16.20 -55.33 -44.14
N THR A 41 -14.88 -55.50 -44.22
CA THR A 41 -13.94 -54.81 -43.31
C THR A 41 -13.94 -53.29 -43.50
N PHE A 42 -14.11 -52.81 -44.72
CA PHE A 42 -14.21 -51.37 -45.01
C PHE A 42 -15.45 -50.75 -44.34
N TRP A 43 -16.61 -51.39 -44.46
CA TRP A 43 -17.85 -50.90 -43.86
C TRP A 43 -17.87 -51.04 -42.33
N LEU A 44 -17.45 -52.19 -41.80
CA LEU A 44 -17.34 -52.38 -40.34
C LEU A 44 -16.33 -51.40 -39.74
N GLY A 45 -15.18 -51.21 -40.39
CA GLY A 45 -14.18 -50.24 -39.98
C GLY A 45 -14.72 -48.82 -39.94
N GLY A 46 -15.48 -48.41 -40.96
CA GLY A 46 -16.07 -47.08 -41.03
C GLY A 46 -17.13 -46.86 -39.96
N LEU A 47 -17.95 -47.87 -39.66
CA LEU A 47 -18.91 -47.82 -38.56
C LEU A 47 -18.21 -47.71 -37.20
N VAL A 48 -17.12 -48.46 -37.00
CA VAL A 48 -16.31 -48.40 -35.76
C VAL A 48 -15.60 -47.06 -35.62
N ASP A 49 -15.19 -46.41 -36.72
CA ASP A 49 -14.59 -45.06 -36.67
C ASP A 49 -15.61 -43.95 -36.46
N TYR A 50 -16.79 -44.05 -37.08
CA TYR A 50 -17.79 -42.98 -37.11
C TYR A 50 -18.75 -43.00 -35.91
N LEU A 51 -19.30 -44.17 -35.53
CA LEU A 51 -20.33 -44.26 -34.49
C LEU A 51 -19.86 -43.69 -33.14
N PRO A 52 -18.65 -43.98 -32.64
CA PRO A 52 -18.18 -43.40 -31.38
C PRO A 52 -18.19 -41.87 -31.43
N VAL A 53 -17.79 -41.27 -32.55
CA VAL A 53 -17.74 -39.81 -32.71
C VAL A 53 -19.14 -39.18 -32.71
N THR A 54 -20.14 -39.86 -33.29
CA THR A 54 -21.54 -39.38 -33.23
C THR A 54 -22.13 -39.41 -31.82
N VAL A 55 -21.62 -40.29 -30.95
CA VAL A 55 -21.97 -40.36 -29.52
C VAL A 55 -21.02 -39.47 -28.69
N GLY A 56 -20.15 -38.70 -29.35
CA GLY A 56 -19.23 -37.74 -28.77
C GLY A 56 -17.86 -38.29 -28.36
N SER A 57 -17.55 -39.57 -28.57
CA SER A 57 -16.23 -40.13 -28.26
C SER A 57 -15.10 -39.50 -29.11
N ASN A 58 -13.85 -39.79 -28.75
CA ASN A 58 -12.66 -39.33 -29.49
C ASN A 58 -12.61 -39.90 -30.90
N GLU A 59 -11.96 -39.19 -31.83
CA GLU A 59 -11.64 -39.79 -33.14
C GLU A 59 -10.79 -41.04 -32.94
N THR A 60 -10.93 -42.03 -33.83
CA THR A 60 -10.09 -43.22 -33.67
C THR A 60 -8.61 -42.88 -33.85
N PRO A 61 -7.76 -43.32 -32.91
CA PRO A 61 -6.34 -43.05 -32.98
C PRO A 61 -5.73 -43.75 -34.20
N ARG A 62 -4.66 -43.16 -34.76
CA ARG A 62 -3.99 -43.68 -35.96
C ARG A 62 -3.64 -45.15 -35.85
N TRP A 63 -3.16 -45.60 -34.69
CA TRP A 63 -2.76 -47.00 -34.49
C TRP A 63 -3.92 -47.98 -34.68
N LEU A 64 -5.15 -47.62 -34.28
CA LEU A 64 -6.33 -48.48 -34.44
C LEU A 64 -6.72 -48.62 -35.92
N ARG A 65 -6.51 -47.56 -36.71
CA ARG A 65 -6.70 -47.60 -38.17
C ARG A 65 -5.59 -48.39 -38.87
N VAL A 66 -4.34 -48.29 -38.39
CA VAL A 66 -3.23 -49.14 -38.87
C VAL A 66 -3.49 -50.61 -38.55
N THR A 67 -3.98 -50.95 -37.36
CA THR A 67 -4.32 -52.34 -37.03
C THR A 67 -5.50 -52.84 -37.86
N LEU A 68 -6.51 -52.01 -38.12
CA LEU A 68 -7.61 -52.33 -39.02
C LEU A 68 -7.12 -52.58 -40.46
N LEU A 69 -6.26 -51.71 -41.01
CA LEU A 69 -5.62 -51.93 -42.31
C LEU A 69 -4.78 -53.22 -42.32
N GLY A 70 -4.06 -53.49 -41.22
CA GLY A 70 -3.29 -54.72 -41.03
C GLY A 70 -4.19 -55.96 -41.02
N LEU A 71 -5.35 -55.91 -40.36
CA LEU A 71 -6.35 -56.99 -40.37
C LEU A 71 -6.97 -57.16 -41.76
N MET A 72 -7.24 -56.06 -42.46
CA MET A 72 -7.78 -56.07 -43.83
C MET A 72 -6.79 -56.75 -44.79
N ALA A 73 -5.53 -56.30 -44.82
CA ALA A 73 -4.48 -56.89 -45.64
C ALA A 73 -4.12 -58.32 -45.21
N GLY A 74 -4.00 -58.55 -43.90
CA GLY A 74 -3.69 -59.86 -43.31
C GLY A 74 -4.76 -60.90 -43.61
N GLY A 75 -6.05 -60.53 -43.56
CA GLY A 75 -7.15 -61.39 -43.96
C GLY A 75 -7.10 -61.75 -45.45
N CYS A 76 -6.77 -60.79 -46.33
CA CYS A 76 -6.55 -61.09 -47.75
C CYS A 76 -5.39 -62.08 -47.95
N ILE A 77 -4.25 -61.85 -47.29
CA ILE A 77 -3.08 -62.76 -47.36
C ILE A 77 -3.45 -64.15 -46.83
N TRP A 78 -4.17 -64.22 -45.71
CA TRP A 78 -4.61 -65.50 -45.14
C TRP A 78 -5.54 -66.26 -46.08
N VAL A 79 -6.51 -65.58 -46.71
CA VAL A 79 -7.39 -66.20 -47.73
C VAL A 79 -6.57 -66.68 -48.91
N LEU A 80 -5.63 -65.86 -49.43
CA LEU A 80 -4.74 -66.25 -50.53
C LEU A 80 -3.89 -67.48 -50.18
N VAL A 81 -3.23 -67.49 -49.02
CA VAL A 81 -2.37 -68.60 -48.58
C VAL A 81 -3.17 -69.86 -48.29
N ARG A 82 -4.34 -69.75 -47.64
CA ARG A 82 -5.13 -70.93 -47.24
C ARG A 82 -5.97 -71.52 -48.36
N SER A 83 -6.56 -70.68 -49.22
CA SER A 83 -7.49 -71.15 -50.25
C SER A 83 -6.82 -71.34 -51.61
N LEU A 84 -5.90 -70.46 -51.99
CA LEU A 84 -5.34 -70.39 -53.34
C LEU A 84 -4.00 -71.13 -53.44
N ALA A 85 -3.07 -70.92 -52.49
CA ALA A 85 -1.72 -71.50 -52.55
C ALA A 85 -1.70 -73.05 -52.57
N PRO A 86 -2.37 -73.79 -51.66
CA PRO A 86 -2.33 -75.25 -51.70
C PRO A 86 -2.94 -75.83 -52.97
N ARG A 87 -3.90 -75.14 -53.61
CA ARG A 87 -4.64 -75.67 -54.76
C ARG A 87 -4.00 -75.32 -56.12
N LEU A 88 -3.17 -74.28 -56.17
CA LEU A 88 -2.35 -73.96 -57.35
C LEU A 88 -0.99 -74.65 -57.33
N LEU A 89 -0.42 -74.89 -56.15
CA LEU A 89 0.90 -75.52 -55.99
C LEU A 89 0.83 -77.06 -56.01
N TYR A 90 -0.28 -77.67 -55.61
CA TYR A 90 -0.45 -79.13 -55.77
C TYR A 90 -0.69 -79.50 -57.24
N ARG A 91 0.16 -80.36 -57.79
CA ARG A 91 -0.11 -81.03 -59.06
C ARG A 91 -1.17 -82.11 -58.82
N LEU A 92 -2.40 -81.85 -59.24
CA LEU A 92 -3.46 -82.87 -59.32
C LEU A 92 -3.00 -83.94 -60.32
N LYS A 93 -2.60 -85.10 -59.80
CA LYS A 93 -2.23 -86.28 -60.61
C LYS A 93 -3.43 -86.71 -61.46
N ASP A 94 -3.17 -87.16 -62.68
CA ASP A 94 -4.20 -87.58 -63.63
C ASP A 94 -5.04 -88.73 -63.04
N SER A 95 -4.40 -89.62 -62.28
CA SER A 95 -5.06 -90.71 -61.54
C SER A 95 -6.09 -90.25 -60.51
N SER A 96 -5.87 -89.13 -59.80
CA SER A 96 -6.84 -88.59 -58.84
C SER A 96 -8.06 -87.96 -59.54
N LEU A 97 -7.85 -87.34 -60.70
CA LEU A 97 -8.94 -86.82 -61.53
C LEU A 97 -9.75 -87.96 -62.14
N ALA A 98 -9.09 -89.02 -62.59
CA ALA A 98 -9.73 -90.23 -63.12
C ALA A 98 -10.67 -90.89 -62.09
N LEU A 99 -10.20 -91.05 -60.85
CA LEU A 99 -11.03 -91.57 -59.74
C LEU A 99 -12.26 -90.69 -59.46
N LEU A 100 -12.11 -89.37 -59.59
CA LEU A 100 -13.21 -88.43 -59.36
C LEU A 100 -14.24 -88.49 -60.50
N ILE A 101 -13.79 -88.66 -61.74
CA ILE A 101 -14.65 -88.87 -62.92
C ILE A 101 -15.42 -90.18 -62.79
N GLU A 102 -14.76 -91.29 -62.49
CA GLU A 102 -15.40 -92.61 -62.38
C GLU A 102 -16.36 -92.73 -61.18
N ARG A 103 -16.08 -92.03 -60.07
CA ARG A 103 -17.01 -91.96 -58.94
C ARG A 103 -18.34 -91.31 -59.33
N LYS A 104 -18.33 -90.38 -60.29
CA LYS A 104 -19.52 -89.67 -60.76
C LYS A 104 -20.17 -90.33 -61.98
N TYR A 105 -19.38 -90.99 -62.81
CA TYR A 105 -19.82 -91.75 -63.98
C TYR A 105 -19.44 -93.24 -63.82
N PRO A 106 -20.26 -94.06 -63.13
CA PRO A 106 -19.96 -95.48 -62.91
C PRO A 106 -19.84 -96.31 -64.18
N ALA A 107 -20.39 -95.82 -65.30
CA ALA A 107 -20.35 -96.48 -66.61
C ALA A 107 -18.93 -96.78 -67.12
N LEU A 108 -17.92 -96.07 -66.63
CA LEU A 108 -16.52 -96.22 -67.03
C LEU A 108 -15.80 -97.43 -66.39
N ASN A 109 -16.44 -98.16 -65.46
CA ASN A 109 -15.98 -99.46 -64.91
C ASN A 109 -14.49 -99.57 -64.52
N TYR A 110 -13.90 -98.53 -63.92
CA TYR A 110 -12.47 -98.46 -63.56
C TYR A 110 -11.48 -98.50 -64.74
N GLU A 111 -11.97 -98.41 -65.97
CA GLU A 111 -11.16 -98.48 -67.18
C GLU A 111 -10.33 -97.20 -67.40
N LEU A 112 -10.83 -96.02 -66.99
CA LEU A 112 -10.11 -94.74 -67.12
C LEU A 112 -8.94 -94.66 -66.13
N VAL A 113 -9.15 -95.10 -64.88
CA VAL A 113 -8.08 -95.21 -63.88
C VAL A 113 -7.04 -96.23 -64.32
N THR A 114 -7.48 -97.39 -64.83
CA THR A 114 -6.59 -98.43 -65.35
C THR A 114 -5.78 -97.93 -66.55
N ALA A 115 -6.40 -97.21 -67.48
CA ALA A 115 -5.72 -96.60 -68.64
C ALA A 115 -4.62 -95.62 -68.22
N ILE A 116 -4.88 -94.79 -67.21
CA ILE A 116 -3.94 -93.77 -66.73
C ILE A 116 -2.82 -94.42 -65.90
N GLN A 117 -3.13 -95.40 -65.04
CA GLN A 117 -2.12 -96.14 -64.28
C GLN A 117 -1.20 -96.94 -65.19
N LEU A 118 -1.76 -97.62 -66.20
CA LEU A 118 -0.97 -98.32 -67.20
C LEU A 118 -0.08 -97.33 -67.97
N ASN A 119 -0.58 -96.15 -68.35
CA ASN A 119 0.22 -95.14 -69.06
C ASN A 119 1.27 -94.42 -68.19
N GLU A 120 1.05 -94.30 -66.87
CA GLU A 120 2.05 -93.76 -65.92
C GLU A 120 3.13 -94.80 -65.54
N SER A 121 2.87 -96.10 -65.75
CA SER A 121 3.80 -97.18 -65.43
C SER A 121 4.98 -97.22 -66.41
N ASN A 122 6.20 -97.31 -65.88
CA ASN A 122 7.41 -97.34 -66.71
C ASN A 122 7.46 -98.67 -67.48
N VAL A 123 7.47 -98.61 -68.81
CA VAL A 123 7.45 -99.78 -69.72
C VAL A 123 8.61 -100.75 -69.46
N HIS A 124 9.67 -100.30 -68.78
CA HIS A 124 10.83 -101.11 -68.40
C HIS A 124 10.60 -102.13 -67.28
N ASP A 125 9.48 -102.06 -66.54
CA ASP A 125 9.20 -102.93 -65.38
C ASP A 125 8.22 -104.08 -65.69
N VAL A 126 7.95 -104.34 -66.97
CA VAL A 126 6.88 -105.27 -67.40
C VAL A 126 7.46 -106.53 -68.04
N SER A 127 7.07 -107.70 -67.51
CA SER A 127 7.58 -109.03 -67.91
C SER A 127 7.25 -109.42 -69.37
N ASN A 128 6.26 -108.79 -69.99
CA ASN A 128 5.89 -109.04 -71.39
C ASN A 128 5.45 -107.74 -72.11
N PRO A 129 6.35 -107.12 -72.91
CA PRO A 129 6.07 -105.86 -73.59
C PRO A 129 4.92 -105.93 -74.60
N THR A 130 4.73 -107.08 -75.25
CA THR A 130 3.74 -107.24 -76.34
C THR A 130 2.30 -107.44 -75.83
N ALA A 131 2.15 -108.16 -74.71
CA ALA A 131 0.85 -108.32 -74.05
C ALA A 131 0.39 -107.00 -73.41
N TYR A 132 1.35 -106.24 -72.85
CA TYR A 132 1.11 -104.93 -72.27
C TYR A 132 0.64 -103.91 -73.31
N SER A 133 1.28 -103.82 -74.48
CA SER A 133 0.83 -102.90 -75.54
C SER A 133 -0.57 -103.27 -76.07
N LYS A 134 -0.88 -104.57 -76.23
CA LYS A 134 -2.21 -105.03 -76.66
C LYS A 134 -3.31 -104.74 -75.63
N MET A 135 -3.02 -104.92 -74.34
CA MET A 135 -3.95 -104.58 -73.26
C MET A 135 -4.20 -103.08 -73.21
N LEU A 136 -3.15 -102.27 -73.37
CA LEU A 136 -3.24 -100.82 -73.43
C LEU A 136 -4.06 -100.34 -74.64
N ASP A 137 -3.89 -100.95 -75.82
CA ASP A 137 -4.70 -100.65 -77.01
C ASP A 137 -6.18 -100.98 -76.82
N LEU A 138 -6.51 -102.11 -76.17
CA LEU A 138 -7.88 -102.51 -75.88
C LEU A 138 -8.56 -101.57 -74.88
N VAL A 139 -7.87 -101.22 -73.80
CA VAL A 139 -8.36 -100.29 -72.78
C VAL A 139 -8.49 -98.86 -73.34
N HIS A 140 -7.58 -98.43 -74.22
CA HIS A 140 -7.74 -97.13 -74.90
C HIS A 140 -8.93 -97.11 -75.85
N ALA A 141 -9.21 -98.20 -76.57
CA ALA A 141 -10.35 -98.30 -77.46
C ALA A 141 -11.70 -98.29 -76.72
N SER A 142 -11.77 -98.92 -75.53
CA SER A 142 -12.98 -98.89 -74.69
C SER A 142 -13.18 -97.53 -74.03
N VAL A 143 -12.14 -96.98 -73.39
CA VAL A 143 -12.21 -95.66 -72.75
C VAL A 143 -12.55 -94.55 -73.75
N ASN A 144 -12.02 -94.58 -74.98
CA ASN A 144 -12.34 -93.55 -75.97
C ASN A 144 -13.80 -93.56 -76.41
N ARG A 145 -14.47 -94.72 -76.38
CA ARG A 145 -15.90 -94.83 -76.70
C ARG A 145 -16.76 -94.24 -75.58
N ASP A 146 -16.40 -94.54 -74.34
CA ASP A 146 -17.25 -94.23 -73.19
C ASP A 146 -16.95 -92.84 -72.59
N ILE A 147 -15.75 -92.28 -72.81
CA ILE A 147 -15.38 -90.94 -72.35
C ILE A 147 -16.11 -89.81 -73.09
N GLU A 148 -16.68 -90.09 -74.27
CA GLU A 148 -17.46 -89.11 -75.03
C GLU A 148 -18.72 -88.68 -74.25
N GLN A 149 -19.25 -89.56 -73.40
CA GLN A 149 -20.41 -89.32 -72.54
C GLN A 149 -20.10 -88.47 -71.29
N VAL A 150 -18.81 -88.17 -71.02
CA VAL A 150 -18.41 -87.37 -69.86
C VAL A 150 -18.54 -85.89 -70.19
N GLU A 151 -19.47 -85.21 -69.52
CA GLU A 151 -19.63 -83.76 -69.55
C GLU A 151 -18.84 -83.08 -68.41
N PRO A 152 -17.78 -82.31 -68.70
CA PRO A 152 -16.95 -81.67 -67.67
C PRO A 152 -17.71 -80.68 -66.77
N SER A 153 -18.82 -80.11 -67.25
CA SER A 153 -19.63 -79.10 -66.55
C SER A 153 -20.45 -79.69 -65.40
N GLU A 154 -21.03 -80.87 -65.60
CA GLU A 154 -21.89 -81.52 -64.59
C GLU A 154 -21.08 -81.92 -63.36
N MET A 155 -19.76 -82.08 -63.47
CA MET A 155 -18.87 -82.44 -62.36
C MET A 155 -18.80 -81.38 -61.24
N PHE A 156 -19.20 -80.13 -61.50
CA PHE A 156 -19.09 -79.01 -60.56
C PHE A 156 -20.46 -78.50 -60.11
N GLU A 157 -20.65 -78.37 -58.80
CA GLU A 157 -21.80 -77.65 -58.24
C GLU A 157 -21.50 -76.14 -58.24
N TRP A 158 -22.07 -75.40 -59.19
CA TRP A 158 -21.83 -73.96 -59.33
C TRP A 158 -22.66 -73.10 -58.37
N GLN A 159 -23.69 -73.66 -57.74
CA GLN A 159 -24.60 -72.97 -56.82
C GLN A 159 -23.90 -72.18 -55.69
N PRO A 160 -22.96 -72.75 -54.91
CA PRO A 160 -22.27 -72.00 -53.85
C PRO A 160 -21.39 -70.86 -54.39
N LEU A 161 -20.82 -71.00 -55.59
CA LEU A 161 -20.07 -69.93 -56.23
C LEU A 161 -21.01 -68.78 -56.65
N TRP A 162 -22.15 -69.10 -57.25
CA TRP A 162 -23.15 -68.07 -57.61
C TRP A 162 -23.72 -67.35 -56.40
N ALA A 163 -23.89 -68.04 -55.26
CA ALA A 163 -24.27 -67.39 -54.00
C ALA A 163 -23.20 -66.39 -53.52
N LEU A 164 -21.91 -66.76 -53.57
CA LEU A 164 -20.80 -65.87 -53.26
C LEU A 164 -20.72 -64.68 -54.22
N VAL A 165 -20.87 -64.92 -55.53
CA VAL A 165 -20.92 -63.87 -56.54
C VAL A 165 -22.09 -62.92 -56.26
N GLY A 166 -23.26 -63.46 -55.93
CA GLY A 166 -24.43 -62.66 -55.53
C GLY A 166 -24.16 -61.78 -54.32
N MET A 167 -23.52 -62.30 -53.27
CA MET A 167 -23.11 -61.52 -52.09
C MET A 167 -22.11 -60.42 -52.44
N VAL A 168 -21.11 -60.70 -53.29
CA VAL A 168 -20.13 -59.72 -53.73
C VAL A 168 -20.79 -58.62 -54.57
N ILE A 169 -21.66 -58.99 -55.52
CA ILE A 169 -22.40 -58.02 -56.33
C ILE A 169 -23.28 -57.17 -55.44
N PHE A 170 -24.01 -57.76 -54.49
CA PHE A 170 -24.83 -57.01 -53.55
C PHE A 170 -24.00 -56.02 -52.72
N ALA A 171 -22.87 -56.46 -52.15
CA ALA A 171 -21.98 -55.59 -51.37
C ALA A 171 -21.34 -54.49 -52.23
N ALA A 172 -20.97 -54.80 -53.47
CA ALA A 172 -20.41 -53.83 -54.41
C ALA A 172 -21.46 -52.80 -54.84
N VAL A 173 -22.65 -53.24 -55.20
CA VAL A 173 -23.80 -52.36 -55.53
C VAL A 173 -24.12 -51.48 -54.33
N PHE A 174 -24.23 -52.05 -53.12
CA PHE A 174 -24.44 -51.28 -51.89
C PHE A 174 -23.37 -50.20 -51.69
N THR A 175 -22.09 -50.56 -51.91
CA THR A 175 -20.98 -49.62 -51.77
C THR A 175 -21.03 -48.49 -52.81
N VAL A 176 -21.37 -48.80 -54.05
CA VAL A 176 -21.55 -47.79 -55.12
C VAL A 176 -22.75 -46.89 -54.85
N LEU A 177 -23.88 -47.46 -54.45
CA LEU A 177 -25.09 -46.70 -54.09
C LEU A 177 -24.82 -45.76 -52.92
N ALA A 178 -24.11 -46.23 -51.90
CA ALA A 178 -23.71 -45.39 -50.78
C ALA A 178 -22.70 -44.30 -51.20
N ALA A 179 -21.78 -44.58 -52.13
CA ALA A 179 -20.84 -43.59 -52.65
C ALA A 179 -21.53 -42.45 -53.40
N ILE A 180 -22.64 -42.76 -54.06
CA ILE A 180 -23.49 -41.76 -54.73
C ILE A 180 -24.34 -41.00 -53.71
N ALA A 181 -24.92 -41.69 -52.73
CA ALA A 181 -25.80 -41.07 -51.74
C ALA A 181 -25.06 -40.23 -50.69
N MET A 182 -23.84 -40.63 -50.32
CA MET A 182 -23.04 -40.02 -49.24
C MET A 182 -21.58 -39.82 -49.67
N PRO A 183 -21.31 -39.00 -50.71
CA PRO A 183 -19.98 -38.85 -51.28
C PRO A 183 -18.97 -38.25 -50.30
N ALA A 184 -19.40 -37.29 -49.46
CA ALA A 184 -18.55 -36.69 -48.44
C ALA A 184 -18.12 -37.71 -47.37
N TRP A 185 -19.05 -38.55 -46.89
CA TRP A 185 -18.73 -39.56 -45.86
C TRP A 185 -17.74 -40.61 -46.38
N ILE A 186 -17.96 -41.16 -47.58
CA ILE A 186 -17.04 -42.13 -48.20
C ILE A 186 -15.70 -41.49 -48.55
N GLY A 187 -15.69 -40.24 -49.02
CA GLY A 187 -14.46 -39.48 -49.25
C GLY A 187 -13.63 -39.31 -47.98
N HIS A 188 -14.25 -38.82 -46.90
CA HIS A 188 -13.57 -38.67 -45.60
C HIS A 188 -13.12 -40.02 -45.02
N TRP A 189 -13.97 -41.05 -45.03
CA TRP A 189 -13.62 -42.38 -44.52
C TRP A 189 -12.45 -43.01 -45.30
N SER A 190 -12.52 -42.99 -46.63
CA SER A 190 -11.47 -43.57 -47.47
C SER A 190 -10.12 -42.86 -47.28
N ASN A 191 -10.13 -41.52 -47.16
CA ASN A 191 -8.92 -40.75 -46.85
C ASN A 191 -8.37 -41.08 -45.45
N ARG A 192 -9.25 -41.14 -44.43
CA ARG A 192 -8.87 -41.51 -43.06
C ARG A 192 -8.35 -42.95 -42.96
N LEU A 193 -8.91 -43.90 -43.71
CA LEU A 193 -8.48 -45.30 -43.68
C LEU A 193 -7.20 -45.52 -44.51
N LEU A 194 -7.20 -45.14 -45.79
CA LEU A 194 -6.12 -45.48 -46.73
C LEU A 194 -4.92 -44.54 -46.64
N MET A 195 -5.13 -43.24 -46.38
CA MET A 195 -4.04 -42.26 -46.21
C MET A 195 -3.70 -42.00 -44.74
N LEU A 196 -4.42 -42.62 -43.79
CA LEU A 196 -4.24 -42.43 -42.35
C LEU A 196 -4.35 -40.95 -41.91
N SER A 197 -5.19 -40.15 -42.61
CA SER A 197 -5.36 -38.71 -42.33
C SER A 197 -5.94 -38.48 -40.92
N ASN A 198 -5.59 -37.37 -40.27
CA ASN A 198 -6.09 -37.05 -38.92
C ASN A 198 -7.23 -36.05 -38.93
N ASP A 199 -7.84 -35.82 -40.07
CA ASP A 199 -8.88 -34.81 -40.23
C ASP A 199 -10.10 -35.21 -39.40
N PRO A 200 -10.59 -34.36 -38.48
CA PRO A 200 -11.74 -34.70 -37.64
C PRO A 200 -12.98 -34.92 -38.52
N TRP A 201 -13.87 -35.81 -38.07
CA TRP A 201 -15.18 -35.94 -38.71
C TRP A 201 -15.93 -34.59 -38.65
N PRO A 202 -16.67 -34.21 -39.71
CA PRO A 202 -17.48 -32.99 -39.71
C PRO A 202 -18.46 -33.03 -38.55
N ARG A 203 -18.49 -31.93 -37.78
CA ARG A 203 -19.36 -31.72 -36.61
C ARG A 203 -20.45 -30.72 -36.94
N LYS A 204 -21.61 -30.87 -36.33
CA LYS A 204 -22.77 -29.97 -36.47
C LYS A 204 -22.52 -28.62 -35.82
N ALA A 205 -21.83 -28.62 -34.68
CA ALA A 205 -21.44 -27.41 -33.97
C ALA A 205 -19.93 -27.13 -34.12
N ARG A 206 -19.55 -25.87 -34.03
CA ARG A 206 -18.15 -25.42 -33.89
C ARG A 206 -18.04 -24.46 -32.73
N LEU A 207 -17.05 -24.68 -31.87
CA LEU A 207 -16.80 -23.90 -30.67
C LEU A 207 -15.41 -23.25 -30.75
N ARG A 208 -15.27 -22.08 -30.14
CA ARG A 208 -14.01 -21.36 -29.96
C ARG A 208 -13.91 -20.86 -28.51
N ALA A 209 -12.77 -21.07 -27.85
CA ALA A 209 -12.49 -20.43 -26.58
C ALA A 209 -12.05 -18.98 -26.85
N ASP A 210 -12.78 -18.00 -26.29
CA ASP A 210 -12.45 -16.57 -26.49
C ASP A 210 -11.42 -16.12 -25.45
N GLY A 211 -11.59 -16.51 -24.18
CA GLY A 211 -10.65 -16.19 -23.10
C GLY A 211 -11.27 -16.24 -21.72
N LEU A 212 -10.49 -15.80 -20.73
CA LEU A 212 -10.90 -15.57 -19.35
C LEU A 212 -10.97 -14.08 -19.08
N GLU A 213 -12.11 -13.57 -18.66
CA GLU A 213 -12.24 -12.20 -18.18
C GLU A 213 -11.92 -12.13 -16.69
N LEU A 214 -10.95 -11.29 -16.33
CA LEU A 214 -10.62 -10.96 -14.94
C LEU A 214 -11.11 -9.55 -14.62
N GLN A 215 -11.60 -9.36 -13.40
CA GLN A 215 -11.94 -8.02 -12.91
C GLN A 215 -10.66 -7.27 -12.58
N VAL A 216 -10.55 -6.05 -13.11
CA VAL A 216 -9.46 -5.14 -12.79
C VAL A 216 -9.91 -4.30 -11.59
N PRO A 217 -9.19 -4.29 -10.47
CA PRO A 217 -9.59 -3.50 -9.31
C PRO A 217 -9.62 -2.02 -9.70
N ALA A 218 -10.68 -1.32 -9.28
CA ALA A 218 -10.92 0.07 -9.64
C ALA A 218 -10.23 1.03 -8.66
N PHE A 219 -9.69 2.14 -9.16
CA PHE A 219 -9.14 3.20 -8.32
C PHE A 219 -10.25 3.86 -7.50
N THR A 220 -9.89 4.47 -6.36
CA THR A 220 -10.86 5.24 -5.55
C THR A 220 -11.56 6.30 -6.40
N GLY A 221 -12.90 6.32 -6.39
CA GLY A 221 -13.71 7.25 -7.20
C GLY A 221 -14.07 6.76 -8.61
N GLN A 222 -13.58 5.60 -9.05
CA GLN A 222 -14.05 4.97 -10.30
C GLN A 222 -15.35 4.19 -10.08
N LEU A 223 -16.38 4.51 -10.86
CA LEU A 223 -17.73 3.92 -10.72
C LEU A 223 -17.86 2.50 -11.29
N ALA A 224 -16.92 2.05 -12.14
CA ALA A 224 -16.99 0.74 -12.78
C ALA A 224 -15.61 0.06 -12.81
N ALA A 225 -15.56 -1.18 -12.35
CA ALA A 225 -14.41 -2.06 -12.55
C ALA A 225 -14.35 -2.51 -14.00
N ALA A 226 -13.23 -2.21 -14.67
CA ALA A 226 -12.97 -2.74 -16.01
C ALA A 226 -12.72 -4.26 -15.95
N ARG A 227 -12.83 -4.92 -17.09
CA ARG A 227 -12.43 -6.32 -17.24
C ARG A 227 -11.34 -6.45 -18.28
N VAL A 228 -10.38 -7.32 -18.02
CA VAL A 228 -9.32 -7.67 -18.96
C VAL A 228 -9.54 -9.09 -19.45
N THR A 229 -9.47 -9.31 -20.75
CA THR A 229 -9.61 -10.64 -21.35
C THR A 229 -8.25 -11.27 -21.56
N ILE A 230 -7.99 -12.39 -20.88
CA ILE A 230 -6.79 -13.21 -21.03
C ILE A 230 -7.07 -14.30 -22.06
N PRO A 231 -6.41 -14.28 -23.23
CA PRO A 231 -6.62 -15.28 -24.27
C PRO A 231 -5.97 -16.62 -23.91
N PHE A 232 -6.49 -17.71 -24.49
CA PHE A 232 -5.82 -19.02 -24.41
C PHE A 232 -4.71 -19.09 -25.47
N VAL A 233 -3.45 -19.16 -25.03
CA VAL A 233 -2.27 -19.39 -25.88
C VAL A 233 -1.86 -20.85 -25.72
N ASP A 234 -1.79 -21.60 -26.82
CA ASP A 234 -1.50 -23.04 -26.80
C ASP A 234 -2.39 -23.85 -25.83
N GLN A 235 -3.69 -23.49 -25.77
CA GLN A 235 -4.69 -24.06 -24.85
C GLN A 235 -4.41 -23.79 -23.36
N GLN A 236 -3.53 -22.83 -23.03
CA GLN A 236 -3.21 -22.45 -21.67
C GLN A 236 -3.57 -20.98 -21.42
N ALA A 237 -4.06 -20.69 -20.22
CA ALA A 237 -4.25 -19.34 -19.72
C ALA A 237 -3.67 -19.24 -18.32
N TYR A 238 -3.14 -18.07 -17.98
CA TYR A 238 -2.58 -17.78 -16.67
C TYR A 238 -3.55 -16.86 -15.91
N VAL A 239 -3.73 -17.12 -14.62
CA VAL A 239 -4.63 -16.36 -13.75
C VAL A 239 -3.94 -16.19 -12.39
N PRO A 240 -4.12 -15.06 -11.68
CA PRO A 240 -3.58 -14.92 -10.33
C PRO A 240 -4.20 -15.96 -9.38
N THR A 241 -3.39 -16.51 -8.49
CA THR A 241 -3.87 -17.43 -7.43
C THR A 241 -4.99 -16.75 -6.62
N GLY A 242 -6.11 -17.44 -6.44
CA GLY A 242 -7.29 -16.95 -5.72
C GLY A 242 -8.22 -16.03 -6.52
N ALA A 243 -7.90 -15.71 -7.78
CA ALA A 243 -8.73 -14.82 -8.58
C ALA A 243 -10.02 -15.50 -9.08
N ALA A 244 -11.07 -14.69 -9.19
CA ALA A 244 -12.33 -15.05 -9.82
C ALA A 244 -12.28 -14.73 -11.32
N ALA A 245 -12.43 -15.75 -12.17
CA ALA A 245 -12.39 -15.61 -13.63
C ALA A 245 -13.75 -15.93 -14.26
N LEU A 246 -14.17 -15.10 -15.22
CA LEU A 246 -15.32 -15.41 -16.07
C LEU A 246 -14.83 -16.04 -17.38
N LEU A 247 -15.19 -17.29 -17.62
CA LEU A 247 -14.85 -17.97 -18.87
C LEU A 247 -15.85 -17.62 -19.96
N GLN A 248 -15.34 -17.18 -21.12
CA GLN A 248 -16.13 -16.90 -22.31
C GLN A 248 -15.75 -17.81 -23.46
N ILE A 249 -16.77 -18.45 -24.05
CA ILE A 249 -16.67 -19.32 -25.22
C ILE A 249 -17.73 -18.89 -26.22
N SER A 250 -17.44 -19.05 -27.50
CA SER A 250 -18.38 -18.74 -28.57
C SER A 250 -18.64 -19.95 -29.48
N ALA A 251 -19.88 -20.07 -29.92
CA ALA A 251 -20.32 -21.05 -30.91
C ALA A 251 -20.62 -20.38 -32.26
N ASP A 252 -20.17 -20.99 -33.35
CA ASP A 252 -20.35 -20.48 -34.71
C ASP A 252 -21.82 -20.58 -35.14
N THR A 253 -22.44 -19.46 -35.52
CA THR A 253 -23.84 -19.44 -35.98
C THR A 253 -24.01 -19.83 -37.44
N THR A 254 -22.90 -19.92 -38.20
CA THR A 254 -22.91 -20.41 -39.59
C THR A 254 -22.81 -21.93 -39.69
N ALA A 255 -22.54 -22.61 -38.56
CA ALA A 255 -22.53 -24.06 -38.47
C ALA A 255 -23.95 -24.65 -38.57
N ASP A 256 -24.05 -25.96 -38.85
CA ASP A 256 -25.34 -26.65 -39.03
C ASP A 256 -26.27 -26.51 -37.82
N GLN A 257 -25.71 -26.49 -36.61
CA GLN A 257 -26.48 -26.30 -35.37
C GLN A 257 -25.68 -25.56 -34.30
N VAL A 258 -26.31 -24.54 -33.70
CA VAL A 258 -25.79 -23.85 -32.52
C VAL A 258 -26.25 -24.61 -31.26
N PRO A 259 -25.35 -24.95 -30.33
CA PRO A 259 -25.72 -25.57 -29.05
C PRO A 259 -26.67 -24.70 -28.23
N ASP A 260 -27.64 -25.29 -27.55
CA ASP A 260 -28.49 -24.57 -26.59
C ASP A 260 -27.76 -24.36 -25.24
N THR A 261 -26.94 -25.34 -24.86
CA THR A 261 -26.11 -25.31 -23.65
C THR A 261 -24.72 -25.86 -23.96
N CYS A 262 -23.72 -25.28 -23.31
CA CYS A 262 -22.36 -25.83 -23.27
C CYS A 262 -22.08 -26.30 -21.84
N THR A 263 -21.46 -27.46 -21.68
CA THR A 263 -21.07 -27.99 -20.37
C THR A 263 -19.56 -28.05 -20.28
N LEU A 264 -19.02 -27.45 -19.22
CA LEU A 264 -17.63 -27.53 -18.80
C LEU A 264 -17.46 -28.75 -17.90
N PHE A 265 -16.48 -29.59 -18.23
CA PHE A 265 -16.02 -30.71 -17.41
C PHE A 265 -14.61 -30.41 -16.97
N TYR A 266 -14.37 -30.37 -15.66
CA TYR A 266 -13.06 -29.99 -15.13
C TYR A 266 -12.48 -31.07 -14.24
N GLN A 267 -11.15 -31.04 -14.14
CA GLN A 267 -10.36 -31.80 -13.21
C GLN A 267 -9.28 -30.89 -12.59
N SER A 268 -9.28 -30.77 -11.27
CA SER A 268 -8.25 -30.07 -10.50
C SER A 268 -7.01 -30.95 -10.30
N SER A 269 -5.86 -30.34 -9.94
CA SER A 269 -4.64 -31.06 -9.56
C SER A 269 -4.81 -31.96 -8.34
N GLU A 270 -5.61 -31.57 -7.35
CA GLU A 270 -5.97 -32.43 -6.20
C GLU A 270 -6.85 -33.63 -6.57
N GLY A 271 -7.32 -33.72 -7.81
CA GLY A 271 -8.11 -34.84 -8.32
C GLY A 271 -9.62 -34.62 -8.28
N ASP A 272 -10.07 -33.46 -7.79
CA ASP A 272 -11.48 -33.06 -7.85
C ASP A 272 -11.98 -32.99 -9.28
N ARG A 273 -13.16 -33.57 -9.50
CA ARG A 273 -13.81 -33.61 -10.81
C ARG A 273 -15.22 -33.09 -10.68
N GLY A 274 -15.63 -32.26 -11.61
CA GLY A 274 -16.98 -31.73 -11.63
C GLY A 274 -17.45 -31.36 -13.02
N ARG A 275 -18.68 -30.87 -13.06
CA ARG A 275 -19.30 -30.34 -14.28
C ARG A 275 -20.04 -29.06 -13.95
N ALA A 276 -19.99 -28.10 -14.87
CA ALA A 276 -20.73 -26.86 -14.76
C ALA A 276 -21.32 -26.49 -16.13
N ASN A 277 -22.52 -25.91 -16.14
CA ASN A 277 -23.18 -25.49 -17.38
C ASN A 277 -22.92 -24.02 -17.63
N LEU A 278 -22.52 -23.68 -18.85
CA LEU A 278 -22.39 -22.31 -19.30
C LEU A 278 -23.76 -21.76 -19.69
N ARG A 279 -23.97 -20.48 -19.37
CA ARG A 279 -25.17 -19.74 -19.73
C ARG A 279 -24.96 -19.07 -21.08
N ARG A 280 -25.98 -19.14 -21.93
CA ARG A 280 -26.01 -18.40 -23.20
C ARG A 280 -26.23 -16.91 -22.89
N VAL A 281 -25.34 -16.04 -23.37
CA VAL A 281 -25.38 -14.60 -23.08
C VAL A 281 -25.56 -13.79 -24.36
N GLY A 282 -26.56 -12.90 -24.34
CA GLY A 282 -26.80 -11.94 -25.42
C GLY A 282 -27.26 -12.56 -26.75
N ALA A 283 -27.50 -11.67 -27.72
CA ALA A 283 -27.74 -12.04 -29.11
C ALA A 283 -26.41 -12.33 -29.85
N PRO A 284 -26.41 -13.15 -30.91
CA PRO A 284 -25.21 -13.40 -31.71
C PRO A 284 -24.60 -12.11 -32.24
N ARG A 285 -23.27 -11.98 -32.14
CA ARG A 285 -22.50 -10.86 -32.69
C ARG A 285 -21.47 -11.41 -33.66
N GLU A 286 -21.35 -10.79 -34.84
CA GLU A 286 -20.37 -11.18 -35.87
C GLU A 286 -20.40 -12.68 -36.25
N GLY A 287 -21.59 -13.30 -36.19
CA GLY A 287 -21.74 -14.72 -36.50
C GLY A 287 -21.38 -15.67 -35.36
N TRP A 288 -21.15 -15.17 -34.13
CA TRP A 288 -20.82 -15.97 -32.96
C TRP A 288 -21.83 -15.78 -31.83
N GLN A 289 -22.27 -16.89 -31.21
CA GLN A 289 -23.10 -16.90 -30.01
C GLN A 289 -22.24 -17.16 -28.78
N SER A 290 -22.21 -16.22 -27.84
CA SER A 290 -21.39 -16.35 -26.62
C SER A 290 -22.10 -17.12 -25.50
N PHE A 291 -21.29 -17.88 -24.77
CA PHE A 291 -21.61 -18.65 -23.58
C PHE A 291 -20.61 -18.29 -22.49
N THR A 292 -21.11 -18.01 -21.28
CA THR A 292 -20.26 -17.64 -20.16
C THR A 292 -20.58 -18.44 -18.90
N ILE A 293 -19.61 -18.51 -18.00
CA ILE A 293 -19.80 -19.03 -16.66
C ILE A 293 -19.09 -18.12 -15.66
N ASP A 294 -19.83 -17.70 -14.65
CA ASP A 294 -19.42 -16.94 -13.49
C ASP A 294 -19.76 -17.73 -12.22
N GLY A 295 -18.74 -18.13 -11.45
CA GLY A 295 -18.90 -18.95 -10.24
C GLY A 295 -18.20 -20.32 -10.32
N PRO A 296 -18.52 -21.26 -9.41
CA PRO A 296 -17.80 -22.54 -9.30
C PRO A 296 -17.77 -23.31 -10.62
N PRO A 297 -16.59 -23.77 -11.09
CA PRO A 297 -15.32 -23.88 -10.34
C PRO A 297 -14.34 -22.70 -10.48
N LEU A 298 -14.74 -21.56 -11.06
CA LEU A 298 -13.85 -20.45 -11.44
C LEU A 298 -13.90 -19.23 -10.49
N ASP A 299 -14.58 -19.36 -9.35
CA ASP A 299 -14.78 -18.26 -8.39
C ASP A 299 -13.54 -17.99 -7.50
N ALA A 300 -12.71 -19.01 -7.29
CA ALA A 300 -11.46 -18.92 -6.54
C ALA A 300 -10.48 -19.99 -7.08
N ILE A 301 -9.65 -19.60 -8.03
CA ILE A 301 -8.73 -20.53 -8.70
C ILE A 301 -7.39 -20.53 -7.95
N ASP A 302 -7.20 -21.52 -7.07
CA ASP A 302 -5.96 -21.63 -6.28
C ASP A 302 -4.91 -22.53 -6.94
N GLU A 303 -5.35 -23.49 -7.75
CA GLU A 303 -4.47 -24.48 -8.36
C GLU A 303 -4.66 -24.59 -9.88
N ARG A 304 -3.74 -25.34 -10.50
CA ARG A 304 -3.85 -25.70 -11.91
C ARG A 304 -5.11 -26.53 -12.15
N MET A 305 -5.90 -26.12 -13.13
CA MET A 305 -7.12 -26.81 -13.55
C MET A 305 -7.04 -27.18 -15.03
N GLN A 306 -7.42 -28.42 -15.35
CA GLN A 306 -7.65 -28.85 -16.74
C GLN A 306 -9.16 -29.01 -16.97
N PHE A 307 -9.65 -28.55 -18.10
CA PHE A 307 -11.07 -28.68 -18.43
C PHE A 307 -11.31 -28.82 -19.93
N ASP A 308 -12.45 -29.44 -20.23
CA ASP A 308 -13.00 -29.61 -21.56
C ASP A 308 -14.38 -28.95 -21.61
N ILE A 309 -14.73 -28.38 -22.76
CA ILE A 309 -16.07 -27.83 -23.00
C ILE A 309 -16.75 -28.65 -24.07
N VAL A 310 -17.96 -29.09 -23.78
CA VAL A 310 -18.79 -29.88 -24.70
C VAL A 310 -20.06 -29.11 -25.03
N GLY A 311 -20.33 -28.93 -26.32
CA GLY A 311 -21.58 -28.36 -26.83
C GLY A 311 -22.05 -29.16 -28.03
N LEU A 312 -23.19 -29.85 -27.90
CA LEU A 312 -23.66 -30.86 -28.86
C LEU A 312 -22.57 -31.91 -29.16
N ASP A 313 -22.09 -32.00 -30.40
CA ASP A 313 -21.01 -32.88 -30.84
C ASP A 313 -19.64 -32.17 -30.89
N ALA A 314 -19.59 -30.85 -30.66
CA ALA A 314 -18.37 -30.08 -30.57
C ALA A 314 -17.72 -30.20 -29.18
N ARG A 315 -16.39 -30.36 -29.18
CA ARG A 315 -15.59 -30.40 -27.98
C ARG A 315 -14.35 -29.53 -28.12
N LEU A 316 -14.15 -28.61 -27.19
CA LEU A 316 -12.86 -27.95 -26.92
C LEU A 316 -12.18 -28.74 -25.81
N ARG A 317 -10.94 -29.13 -26.02
CA ARG A 317 -10.25 -30.08 -25.14
C ARG A 317 -8.92 -29.53 -24.67
N ASP A 318 -8.45 -30.12 -23.57
CA ASP A 318 -7.11 -29.90 -23.03
C ASP A 318 -6.83 -28.44 -22.69
N LEU A 319 -7.88 -27.66 -22.38
CA LEU A 319 -7.72 -26.30 -21.87
C LEU A 319 -7.18 -26.36 -20.45
N ARG A 320 -6.19 -25.53 -20.17
CA ARG A 320 -5.51 -25.48 -18.87
C ARG A 320 -5.51 -24.06 -18.34
N ILE A 321 -5.87 -23.92 -17.07
CA ILE A 321 -5.64 -22.70 -16.31
C ILE A 321 -4.47 -22.99 -15.37
N ASN A 322 -3.44 -22.15 -15.45
CA ASN A 322 -2.30 -22.16 -14.55
C ASN A 322 -2.44 -20.97 -13.60
N THR A 323 -2.11 -21.18 -12.33
CA THR A 323 -2.05 -20.11 -11.34
C THR A 323 -0.65 -19.50 -11.27
N VAL A 324 -0.59 -18.18 -11.08
CA VAL A 324 0.63 -17.38 -10.90
C VAL A 324 0.45 -16.52 -9.66
N ASP A 325 1.52 -16.30 -8.90
CA ASP A 325 1.46 -15.41 -7.74
C ASP A 325 1.12 -13.97 -8.16
N PRO A 326 0.20 -13.29 -7.44
CA PRO A 326 -0.19 -11.92 -7.78
C PRO A 326 1.00 -10.96 -7.67
N SER A 327 1.02 -9.96 -8.55
CA SER A 327 2.05 -8.91 -8.56
C SER A 327 2.00 -8.10 -7.26
N ALA A 328 3.13 -8.03 -6.55
CA ALA A 328 3.25 -7.32 -5.28
C ALA A 328 4.50 -6.45 -5.26
N ILE A 329 4.45 -5.31 -4.56
CA ILE A 329 5.60 -4.41 -4.38
C ILE A 329 6.47 -4.95 -3.25
N VAL A 330 7.72 -5.32 -3.57
CA VAL A 330 8.70 -5.93 -2.66
C VAL A 330 9.46 -4.85 -1.89
N SER A 331 9.85 -3.77 -2.58
CA SER A 331 10.59 -2.68 -1.98
C SER A 331 10.22 -1.36 -2.63
N MET A 332 10.31 -0.28 -1.85
CA MET A 332 10.00 1.06 -2.30
C MET A 332 10.99 2.07 -1.71
N GLN A 333 11.51 2.93 -2.57
CA GLN A 333 12.44 3.99 -2.24
C GLN A 333 11.90 5.32 -2.77
N LEU A 334 12.11 6.37 -2.02
CA LEU A 334 11.80 7.74 -2.40
C LEU A 334 13.11 8.45 -2.70
N THR A 335 13.26 8.92 -3.93
CA THR A 335 14.33 9.86 -4.28
C THR A 335 13.81 11.26 -4.06
N CYS A 336 14.35 11.92 -3.03
CA CYS A 336 13.99 13.26 -2.59
C CYS A 336 15.07 14.25 -3.04
N ALA A 337 14.70 15.21 -3.88
CA ALA A 337 15.54 16.36 -4.21
C ALA A 337 15.02 17.57 -3.42
N TYR A 338 15.82 18.02 -2.45
CA TYR A 338 15.43 19.09 -1.54
C TYR A 338 15.58 20.47 -2.20
N PRO A 339 14.68 21.43 -1.91
CA PRO A 339 14.80 22.82 -2.32
C PRO A 339 15.96 23.53 -1.61
N SER A 340 16.41 24.67 -2.16
CA SER A 340 17.60 25.39 -1.67
C SER A 340 17.46 25.87 -0.24
N TYR A 341 16.29 26.31 0.21
CA TYR A 341 16.09 26.79 1.58
C TYR A 341 16.34 25.73 2.67
N LEU A 342 16.23 24.44 2.34
CA LEU A 342 16.49 23.33 3.27
C LEU A 342 17.95 22.87 3.29
N ILE A 343 18.74 23.32 2.32
CA ILE A 343 20.16 22.99 2.16
C ILE A 343 20.95 24.11 2.84
N ASP A 344 21.47 23.83 4.03
CA ASP A 344 22.28 24.78 4.80
C ASP A 344 23.64 24.17 5.12
N ASP A 345 24.66 25.01 5.33
CA ASP A 345 25.99 24.55 5.76
C ASP A 345 25.94 23.86 7.14
N ALA A 346 24.93 24.19 7.96
CA ALA A 346 24.66 23.54 9.24
C ALA A 346 23.80 22.27 9.11
N SER A 347 23.02 22.12 8.03
CA SER A 347 22.20 20.93 7.79
C SER A 347 23.06 19.90 7.04
N SER A 348 23.34 18.75 7.66
CA SER A 348 24.05 17.64 6.98
C SER A 348 23.24 17.00 5.83
N ARG A 349 22.19 17.66 5.33
CA ARG A 349 21.28 17.14 4.31
C ARG A 349 21.91 17.27 2.93
N PRO A 350 22.01 16.18 2.16
CA PRO A 350 22.47 16.26 0.78
C PRO A 350 21.40 16.90 -0.12
N ALA A 351 21.79 17.46 -1.27
CA ALA A 351 20.84 18.02 -2.24
C ALA A 351 19.85 16.98 -2.79
N VAL A 352 20.29 15.72 -2.89
CA VAL A 352 19.45 14.59 -3.29
C VAL A 352 19.73 13.43 -2.34
N GLU A 353 18.67 12.85 -1.78
CA GLU A 353 18.71 11.70 -0.89
C GLU A 353 17.78 10.59 -1.39
N SER A 354 18.18 9.34 -1.22
CA SER A 354 17.33 8.18 -1.47
C SER A 354 16.96 7.53 -0.14
N LEU A 355 15.68 7.61 0.22
CA LEU A 355 15.14 7.10 1.47
C LEU A 355 14.33 5.83 1.20
N GLU A 356 14.43 4.84 2.07
CA GLU A 356 13.50 3.70 2.06
C GLU A 356 12.13 4.20 2.53
N PHE A 357 11.06 3.88 1.78
CA PHE A 357 9.71 4.28 2.21
C PHE A 357 9.31 3.52 3.46
N ARG A 358 8.85 4.25 4.47
CA ARG A 358 8.23 3.68 5.68
C ARG A 358 6.89 4.37 5.90
N SER A 359 5.89 3.61 6.33
CA SER A 359 4.61 4.19 6.69
C SER A 359 4.79 5.21 7.81
N GLY A 360 4.35 6.45 7.58
CA GLY A 360 4.55 7.58 8.49
C GLY A 360 5.83 8.37 8.25
N SER A 361 6.64 8.05 7.24
CA SER A 361 7.71 8.94 6.76
C SER A 361 7.13 10.29 6.36
N VAL A 362 7.76 11.36 6.83
CA VAL A 362 7.36 12.74 6.54
C VAL A 362 8.42 13.40 5.67
N ILE A 363 7.99 14.09 4.63
CA ILE A 363 8.84 14.78 3.67
C ILE A 363 8.65 16.29 3.84
N PRO A 364 9.71 17.09 3.94
CA PRO A 364 9.59 18.54 3.97
C PRO A 364 8.88 19.10 2.73
N GLU A 365 8.10 20.16 2.92
CA GLU A 365 7.46 20.93 1.86
C GLU A 365 8.45 21.34 0.76
N GLY A 366 7.99 21.43 -0.49
CA GLY A 366 8.81 21.86 -1.62
C GLY A 366 9.79 20.82 -2.16
N THR A 367 9.94 19.67 -1.48
CA THR A 367 10.79 18.58 -1.94
C THR A 367 10.22 17.97 -3.22
N ARG A 368 11.07 17.81 -4.24
CA ARG A 368 10.71 17.07 -5.44
C ARG A 368 10.93 15.58 -5.22
N VAL A 369 9.86 14.79 -5.31
CA VAL A 369 9.90 13.37 -4.98
C VAL A 369 9.62 12.50 -6.20
N THR A 370 10.44 11.47 -6.36
CA THR A 370 10.19 10.37 -7.30
C THR A 370 10.16 9.06 -6.53
N MET A 371 9.06 8.33 -6.65
CA MET A 371 8.88 7.03 -6.01
C MET A 371 9.41 5.94 -6.95
N GLN A 372 10.40 5.18 -6.48
CA GLN A 372 10.97 4.03 -7.19
C GLN A 372 10.60 2.75 -6.44
N ALA A 373 9.97 1.82 -7.13
CA ALA A 373 9.53 0.56 -6.53
C ALA A 373 9.97 -0.64 -7.35
N THR A 374 10.14 -1.78 -6.66
CA THR A 374 10.46 -3.07 -7.27
C THR A 374 9.31 -4.04 -6.99
N ALA A 375 8.75 -4.63 -8.04
CA ALA A 375 7.71 -5.66 -7.95
C ALA A 375 8.31 -7.08 -7.86
N SER A 376 7.48 -8.05 -7.45
CA SER A 376 7.82 -9.46 -7.35
C SER A 376 7.99 -10.16 -8.71
N CYS A 377 7.48 -9.57 -9.79
CA CYS A 377 7.45 -10.14 -11.13
C CYS A 377 7.81 -9.10 -12.19
N GLU A 378 8.09 -9.55 -13.42
CA GLU A 378 8.25 -8.64 -14.56
C GLU A 378 6.91 -7.96 -14.89
N LEU A 379 6.97 -6.66 -15.18
CA LEU A 379 5.80 -5.79 -15.35
C LEU A 379 5.64 -5.43 -16.83
N SER A 380 4.42 -5.49 -17.34
CA SER A 380 4.07 -4.99 -18.68
C SER A 380 3.69 -3.51 -18.65
N SER A 381 2.91 -3.11 -17.64
CA SER A 381 2.49 -1.72 -17.44
C SER A 381 2.18 -1.47 -15.97
N VAL A 382 2.32 -0.21 -15.56
CA VAL A 382 1.95 0.25 -14.23
C VAL A 382 1.14 1.53 -14.38
N GLU A 383 -0.04 1.52 -13.80
CA GLU A 383 -0.95 2.65 -13.74
C GLU A 383 -0.96 3.20 -12.32
N PHE A 384 -1.02 4.51 -12.18
CA PHE A 384 -1.10 5.13 -10.87
C PHE A 384 -2.04 6.34 -10.88
N VAL A 385 -2.54 6.64 -9.69
CA VAL A 385 -3.33 7.84 -9.41
C VAL A 385 -2.77 8.49 -8.15
N VAL A 386 -2.66 9.81 -8.18
CA VAL A 386 -2.25 10.62 -7.04
C VAL A 386 -3.44 11.45 -6.58
N TYR A 387 -3.79 11.31 -5.31
CA TYR A 387 -4.82 12.13 -4.67
C TYR A 387 -4.15 13.12 -3.73
N SER A 388 -4.48 14.39 -3.87
CA SER A 388 -4.15 15.40 -2.87
C SER A 388 -5.10 15.30 -1.67
N SER A 389 -4.61 15.54 -0.45
CA SER A 389 -5.46 15.57 0.75
C SER A 389 -6.47 16.72 0.78
N THR A 390 -6.26 17.80 0.03
CA THR A 390 -7.15 18.99 0.07
C THR A 390 -8.24 18.98 -1.00
N GLN A 391 -8.04 18.22 -2.08
CA GLN A 391 -9.06 18.06 -3.11
C GLN A 391 -10.01 16.93 -2.72
N GLY A 392 -11.28 17.27 -2.48
CA GLY A 392 -12.32 16.31 -2.10
C GLY A 392 -12.45 15.15 -3.08
N SER A 393 -12.91 14.01 -2.58
CA SER A 393 -13.02 12.70 -3.24
C SER A 393 -13.94 12.61 -4.48
N ASP A 394 -14.43 13.74 -4.99
CA ASP A 394 -15.43 13.83 -6.07
C ASP A 394 -14.84 14.08 -7.46
N GLN A 395 -13.52 14.21 -7.60
CA GLN A 395 -12.88 14.29 -8.92
C GLN A 395 -12.63 12.91 -9.50
N VAL A 396 -12.94 12.75 -10.79
CA VAL A 396 -12.61 11.54 -11.54
C VAL A 396 -11.08 11.39 -11.56
N PRO A 397 -10.53 10.28 -11.04
CA PRO A 397 -9.08 10.11 -10.96
C PRO A 397 -8.47 10.06 -12.36
N GLN A 398 -7.47 10.91 -12.62
CA GLN A 398 -6.72 10.88 -13.86
C GLN A 398 -5.64 9.79 -13.77
N VAL A 399 -5.92 8.64 -14.42
CA VAL A 399 -4.97 7.52 -14.47
C VAL A 399 -3.76 7.89 -15.32
N GLN A 400 -2.57 7.74 -14.76
CA GLN A 400 -1.30 7.98 -15.42
C GLN A 400 -0.49 6.70 -15.54
N LEU A 401 0.37 6.61 -16.55
CA LEU A 401 1.27 5.49 -16.79
C LEU A 401 2.65 5.78 -16.18
N ALA A 402 3.16 4.87 -15.37
CA ALA A 402 4.50 4.97 -14.80
C ALA A 402 5.55 4.44 -15.80
N SER A 403 6.81 4.87 -15.61
CA SER A 403 7.94 4.33 -16.38
C SER A 403 8.33 2.96 -15.82
N VAL A 404 8.35 1.92 -16.67
CA VAL A 404 8.62 0.52 -16.28
C VAL A 404 9.90 0.01 -16.92
N ALA A 405 10.73 -0.68 -16.14
CA ALA A 405 11.97 -1.34 -16.58
C ALA A 405 12.11 -2.71 -15.89
N GLY A 406 11.58 -3.75 -16.54
CA GLY A 406 11.56 -5.12 -15.99
C GLY A 406 10.69 -5.21 -14.74
N GLN A 407 11.32 -5.44 -13.58
CA GLN A 407 10.64 -5.52 -12.28
C GLN A 407 10.56 -4.17 -11.57
N ARG A 408 11.23 -3.13 -12.09
CA ARG A 408 11.30 -1.81 -11.45
C ARG A 408 10.40 -0.82 -12.17
N PHE A 409 9.76 0.07 -11.41
CA PHE A 409 9.02 1.18 -11.97
C PHE A 409 9.24 2.46 -11.18
N SER A 410 9.01 3.59 -11.85
CA SER A 410 9.21 4.93 -11.29
C SER A 410 7.96 5.78 -11.49
N VAL A 411 7.47 6.35 -10.40
CA VAL A 411 6.31 7.25 -10.35
C VAL A 411 6.79 8.66 -9.97
N PRO A 412 6.69 9.64 -10.88
CA PRO A 412 7.04 11.02 -10.57
C PRO A 412 5.91 11.68 -9.79
N LEU A 413 6.16 12.06 -8.54
CA LEU A 413 5.17 12.76 -7.69
C LEU A 413 5.28 14.28 -7.82
N GLY A 414 6.36 14.77 -8.43
CA GLY A 414 6.58 16.20 -8.63
C GLY A 414 7.03 16.89 -7.35
N ILE A 415 6.74 18.18 -7.25
CA ILE A 415 7.04 19.01 -6.07
C ILE A 415 5.89 18.83 -5.08
N LEU A 416 6.21 18.38 -3.87
CA LEU A 416 5.21 18.14 -2.83
C LEU A 416 4.98 19.41 -2.00
N THR A 417 3.83 20.05 -2.17
CA THR A 417 3.37 21.16 -1.32
C THR A 417 2.36 20.70 -0.27
N GLU A 418 1.77 19.53 -0.46
CA GLU A 418 0.73 18.97 0.40
C GLU A 418 0.81 17.44 0.42
N SER A 419 0.20 16.83 1.44
CA SER A 419 0.21 15.38 1.59
C SER A 419 -0.57 14.71 0.46
N GLN A 420 -0.02 13.62 -0.08
CA GLN A 420 -0.58 12.90 -1.22
C GLN A 420 -0.76 11.42 -0.92
N VAL A 421 -1.82 10.83 -1.46
CA VAL A 421 -2.05 9.38 -1.46
C VAL A 421 -1.81 8.86 -2.87
N VAL A 422 -0.92 7.89 -3.00
CA VAL A 422 -0.58 7.24 -4.28
C VAL A 422 -1.21 5.87 -4.31
N GLU A 423 -2.07 5.65 -5.30
CA GLU A 423 -2.63 4.34 -5.63
C GLU A 423 -1.92 3.78 -6.85
N VAL A 424 -1.45 2.53 -6.76
CA VAL A 424 -0.69 1.88 -7.84
C VAL A 424 -1.39 0.60 -8.26
N ARG A 425 -1.62 0.44 -9.55
CA ARG A 425 -2.14 -0.78 -10.17
C ARG A 425 -1.11 -1.32 -11.15
N MET A 426 -0.67 -2.56 -10.94
CA MET A 426 0.37 -3.18 -11.76
C MET A 426 -0.23 -4.26 -12.66
N PHE A 427 0.32 -4.40 -13.85
CA PHE A 427 0.06 -5.52 -14.75
C PHE A 427 1.35 -6.29 -14.99
N ASP A 428 1.30 -7.60 -14.79
CA ASP A 428 2.47 -8.47 -15.00
C ASP A 428 2.79 -8.66 -16.49
N ALA A 429 3.84 -9.42 -16.81
CA ALA A 429 4.23 -9.75 -18.18
C ALA A 429 3.15 -10.53 -18.98
N PHE A 430 2.21 -11.20 -18.30
CA PHE A 430 1.08 -11.90 -18.90
C PHE A 430 -0.18 -11.01 -19.03
N GLY A 431 -0.13 -9.76 -18.56
CA GLY A 431 -1.25 -8.82 -18.56
C GLY A 431 -2.21 -9.01 -17.38
N LEU A 432 -1.81 -9.73 -16.33
CA LEU A 432 -2.62 -9.98 -15.13
C LEU A 432 -2.55 -8.79 -14.17
N PRO A 433 -3.71 -8.28 -13.70
CA PRO A 433 -3.75 -7.17 -12.76
C PRO A 433 -3.36 -7.62 -11.34
N THR A 434 -2.89 -6.67 -10.54
CA THR A 434 -2.79 -6.85 -9.07
C THR A 434 -4.16 -7.18 -8.46
N ASP A 435 -4.18 -7.98 -7.40
CA ASP A 435 -5.41 -8.34 -6.64
C ASP A 435 -6.05 -7.12 -5.95
N GLN A 436 -5.26 -6.37 -5.18
CA GLN A 436 -5.71 -5.16 -4.46
C GLN A 436 -4.80 -3.98 -4.78
N ILE A 437 -5.37 -2.78 -4.88
CA ILE A 437 -4.59 -1.55 -5.14
C ILE A 437 -3.91 -1.12 -3.83
N PRO A 438 -2.57 -1.23 -3.70
CA PRO A 438 -1.86 -0.66 -2.57
C PRO A 438 -2.00 0.87 -2.53
N ARG A 439 -2.19 1.41 -1.33
CA ARG A 439 -2.33 2.84 -1.06
C ARG A 439 -1.14 3.32 -0.22
N TYR A 440 -0.40 4.28 -0.75
CA TYR A 440 0.78 4.85 -0.09
C TYR A 440 0.54 6.31 0.28
N LEU A 441 0.50 6.61 1.58
CA LEU A 441 0.42 7.98 2.07
C LEU A 441 1.82 8.56 2.16
N ILE A 442 2.02 9.69 1.48
CA ILE A 442 3.24 10.48 1.52
C ILE A 442 2.90 11.79 2.24
N ALA A 443 3.29 11.85 3.51
CA ALA A 443 3.00 12.99 4.37
C ALA A 443 4.00 14.13 4.09
N VAL A 444 3.48 15.35 3.98
CA VAL A 444 4.28 16.56 3.86
C VAL A 444 4.32 17.28 5.20
N GLN A 445 5.52 17.67 5.65
CA GLN A 445 5.70 18.60 6.76
C GLN A 445 5.71 20.02 6.19
N PRO A 446 4.68 20.83 6.47
CA PRO A 446 4.66 22.23 6.05
C PRO A 446 5.73 23.02 6.79
N ASP A 447 6.29 24.01 6.12
CA ASP A 447 7.24 24.96 6.73
C ASP A 447 6.50 25.95 7.64
N THR A 448 7.05 26.24 8.82
CA THR A 448 6.46 27.17 9.78
C THR A 448 7.09 28.55 9.68
N ILE A 449 6.31 29.60 9.95
CA ILE A 449 6.91 30.93 10.06
C ILE A 449 7.77 31.02 11.34
N PRO A 450 8.85 31.82 11.34
CA PRO A 450 9.69 31.97 12.51
C PRO A 450 8.92 32.42 13.75
N GLU A 451 9.35 31.97 14.92
CA GLU A 451 8.83 32.44 16.20
C GLU A 451 9.74 33.55 16.74
N VAL A 452 9.15 34.74 17.00
CA VAL A 452 9.87 35.92 17.49
C VAL A 452 9.37 36.28 18.88
N LEU A 453 10.15 35.93 19.91
CA LEU A 453 9.91 36.35 21.28
C LEU A 453 10.91 37.44 21.63
N SER A 454 10.44 38.69 21.68
CA SER A 454 11.27 39.84 22.00
C SER A 454 10.67 40.65 23.16
N GLN A 455 11.52 41.05 24.10
CA GLN A 455 11.21 41.94 25.21
C GLN A 455 12.29 43.01 25.32
N ILE A 456 11.97 44.15 25.94
CA ILE A 456 12.96 45.16 26.29
C ILE A 456 13.16 45.14 27.80
N GLU A 457 14.41 45.05 28.22
CA GLU A 457 14.77 45.04 29.64
C GLU A 457 15.18 46.44 30.13
N GLY A 458 14.67 46.85 31.29
CA GLY A 458 15.09 48.11 31.91
C GLY A 458 14.74 49.36 31.12
N ILE A 459 13.64 49.34 30.38
CA ILE A 459 13.02 50.51 29.72
C ILE A 459 11.54 50.53 30.11
N GLY A 460 11.04 51.70 30.53
CA GLY A 460 9.62 51.93 30.81
C GLY A 460 8.82 52.28 29.56
N SER A 461 7.60 52.79 29.73
CA SER A 461 6.78 53.31 28.62
C SER A 461 7.29 54.64 28.06
N ALA A 462 8.18 55.33 28.79
CA ALA A 462 8.77 56.60 28.41
C ALA A 462 10.30 56.50 28.31
N ILE A 463 10.87 57.13 27.28
CA ILE A 463 12.32 57.10 26.98
C ILE A 463 12.85 58.48 26.59
N THR A 464 14.16 58.68 26.68
CA THR A 464 14.82 59.89 26.17
C THR A 464 15.20 59.74 24.69
N ALA A 465 15.43 60.86 24.00
CA ALA A 465 15.88 60.86 22.60
C ALA A 465 17.26 60.20 22.39
N SER A 466 18.04 60.01 23.46
CA SER A 466 19.37 59.37 23.46
C SER A 466 19.37 57.99 24.10
N ALA A 467 18.21 57.35 24.29
CA ALA A 467 18.11 56.08 24.97
C ALA A 467 18.77 54.92 24.20
N MET A 468 19.26 53.94 24.96
CA MET A 468 19.71 52.65 24.49
C MET A 468 18.63 51.63 24.81
N LEU A 469 18.10 50.95 23.80
CA LEU A 469 17.04 49.95 23.93
C LEU A 469 17.66 48.54 23.89
N PRO A 470 17.88 47.88 25.04
CA PRO A 470 18.38 46.52 25.06
C PRO A 470 17.24 45.55 24.73
N VAL A 471 17.28 45.01 23.52
CA VAL A 471 16.33 43.99 23.07
C VAL A 471 16.85 42.63 23.49
N ARG A 472 16.02 41.87 24.20
CA ARG A 472 16.31 40.53 24.72
C ARG A 472 15.23 39.56 24.28
N GLY A 473 15.60 38.29 24.12
CA GLY A 473 14.64 37.24 23.81
C GLY A 473 15.23 36.11 22.99
N ASN A 474 14.37 35.40 22.27
CA ASN A 474 14.76 34.28 21.44
C ASN A 474 14.03 34.33 20.11
N VAL A 475 14.76 34.06 19.03
CA VAL A 475 14.19 33.92 17.68
C VAL A 475 14.54 32.54 17.18
N THR A 476 13.51 31.73 16.94
CA THR A 476 13.66 30.33 16.55
C THR A 476 12.90 30.04 15.27
N ASP A 477 13.47 29.16 14.47
CA ASP A 477 12.93 28.75 13.18
C ASP A 477 13.32 27.29 12.90
N ASP A 478 12.49 26.55 12.18
CA ASP A 478 12.72 25.16 11.85
C ASP A 478 13.65 24.95 10.64
N HIS A 479 13.76 25.95 9.75
CA HIS A 479 14.55 25.87 8.51
C HIS A 479 15.60 26.99 8.35
N ALA A 480 16.02 27.53 9.48
CA ALA A 480 17.04 28.57 9.64
C ALA A 480 16.63 29.97 9.14
N LEU A 481 17.06 30.95 9.92
CA LEU A 481 16.76 32.36 9.68
C LEU A 481 17.63 32.93 8.56
N ALA A 482 17.03 33.72 7.67
CA ALA A 482 17.75 34.52 6.68
C ALA A 482 18.25 35.83 7.28
N ALA A 483 17.37 36.55 7.98
CA ALA A 483 17.69 37.84 8.60
C ALA A 483 16.78 38.12 9.80
N VAL A 484 17.31 38.83 10.79
CA VAL A 484 16.54 39.37 11.92
C VAL A 484 16.82 40.85 12.03
N ASN A 485 15.76 41.66 11.99
CA ASN A 485 15.83 43.11 11.99
C ASN A 485 14.87 43.71 13.03
N ALA A 486 15.31 44.76 13.71
CA ALA A 486 14.42 45.65 14.44
C ALA A 486 13.90 46.74 13.50
N GLU A 487 12.59 46.82 13.37
CA GLU A 487 11.87 47.87 12.66
C GLU A 487 11.53 48.98 13.64
N VAL A 488 12.14 50.15 13.44
CA VAL A 488 11.92 51.34 14.28
C VAL A 488 11.23 52.42 13.46
N SER A 489 10.13 52.99 13.96
CA SER A 489 9.46 54.12 13.32
C SER A 489 9.06 55.20 14.34
N LEU A 490 9.10 56.46 13.91
CA LEU A 490 8.68 57.63 14.70
C LEU A 490 7.36 58.18 14.15
N ASP A 491 6.34 58.32 15.01
CA ASP A 491 5.00 58.87 14.68
C ASP A 491 4.39 58.31 13.37
N GLY A 492 4.59 57.01 13.10
CA GLY A 492 4.10 56.37 11.87
C GLY A 492 4.83 56.79 10.59
N GLY A 493 6.02 57.39 10.71
CA GLY A 493 6.92 57.76 9.63
C GLY A 493 7.65 56.55 8.98
N PRO A 494 8.70 56.81 8.17
CA PRO A 494 9.42 55.74 7.47
C PRO A 494 10.07 54.76 8.44
N VAL A 495 9.90 53.46 8.18
CA VAL A 495 10.46 52.38 8.99
C VAL A 495 11.97 52.27 8.74
N VAL A 496 12.74 52.33 9.82
CA VAL A 496 14.19 52.13 9.80
C VAL A 496 14.50 50.73 10.29
N GLN A 497 15.05 49.90 9.41
CA GLN A 497 15.50 48.56 9.75
C GLN A 497 16.91 48.57 10.32
N VAL A 498 17.07 48.01 11.52
CA VAL A 498 18.34 47.85 12.22
C VAL A 498 18.63 46.34 12.31
N PRO A 499 19.72 45.84 11.68
CA PRO A 499 20.05 44.42 11.74
C PRO A 499 20.43 44.02 13.17
N LEU A 500 19.85 42.93 13.66
CA LEU A 500 20.12 42.38 14.98
C LEU A 500 21.06 41.17 14.85
N VAL A 501 21.97 41.03 15.81
CA VAL A 501 22.90 39.89 15.85
C VAL A 501 22.33 38.84 16.80
N LEU A 502 22.23 37.60 16.31
CA LEU A 502 21.81 36.44 17.08
C LEU A 502 23.03 35.71 17.67
N GLY A 503 22.87 35.19 18.88
CA GLY A 503 23.81 34.26 19.51
C GLY A 503 23.71 32.85 18.92
N SER A 504 24.55 31.94 19.45
CA SER A 504 24.70 30.55 18.94
C SER A 504 23.47 29.64 19.09
N GLN A 505 22.39 30.11 19.72
CA GLN A 505 21.14 29.36 19.93
C GLN A 505 19.87 30.17 19.62
N GLY A 506 19.97 31.21 18.78
CA GLY A 506 18.84 32.10 18.50
C GLY A 506 18.59 33.15 19.58
N GLU A 507 19.41 33.16 20.65
CA GLU A 507 19.34 34.18 21.69
C GLU A 507 19.61 35.57 21.11
N LEU A 508 18.66 36.47 21.37
CA LEU A 508 18.73 37.84 20.95
C LEU A 508 19.29 38.69 22.09
N GLN A 509 20.51 39.19 21.93
CA GLN A 509 21.17 40.09 22.88
C GLN A 509 21.76 41.29 22.13
N SER A 510 20.89 42.16 21.64
CA SER A 510 21.28 43.33 20.85
C SER A 510 20.81 44.61 21.55
N ASN A 511 21.60 45.68 21.44
CA ASN A 511 21.25 46.98 21.98
C ASN A 511 21.08 47.96 20.82
N ILE A 512 19.92 48.61 20.74
CA ILE A 512 19.62 49.62 19.72
C ILE A 512 19.91 50.99 20.33
N ASP A 513 20.86 51.73 19.73
CA ASP A 513 21.26 53.06 20.21
C ASP A 513 20.55 54.16 19.41
N LEU A 514 19.60 54.86 20.05
CA LEU A 514 18.85 55.94 19.40
C LEU A 514 19.73 57.17 19.10
N LEU A 515 20.74 57.45 19.95
CA LEU A 515 21.66 58.56 19.69
C LEU A 515 22.46 58.28 18.42
N GLN A 516 23.00 57.06 18.29
CA GLN A 516 23.76 56.67 17.12
C GLN A 516 22.92 56.73 15.84
N LEU A 517 21.66 56.30 15.90
CA LEU A 517 20.74 56.37 14.76
C LEU A 517 20.39 57.83 14.38
N SER A 518 20.38 58.73 15.36
CA SER A 518 20.19 60.17 15.15
C SER A 518 21.41 60.87 14.56
N GLU A 519 22.61 60.57 15.06
CA GLU A 519 23.88 61.08 14.51
C GLU A 519 24.11 60.62 13.06
N GLN A 520 23.66 59.42 12.71
CA GLN A 520 23.69 58.90 11.34
C GLN A 520 22.61 59.51 10.43
N GLY A 521 21.73 60.36 10.96
CA GLY A 521 20.61 60.96 10.22
C GLY A 521 19.54 59.96 9.79
N ARG A 522 19.52 58.74 10.36
CA ARG A 522 18.51 57.71 10.04
C ARG A 522 17.18 57.95 10.77
N LEU A 523 17.24 58.49 11.99
CA LEU A 523 16.09 58.78 12.85
C LEU A 523 16.25 60.14 13.52
N ASN A 524 15.27 61.04 13.45
CA ASN A 524 15.33 62.32 14.17
C ASN A 524 14.42 62.27 15.40
N ALA A 525 14.92 61.67 16.49
CA ALA A 525 14.18 61.55 17.74
C ALA A 525 14.09 62.91 18.45
N GLN A 526 12.87 63.43 18.59
CA GLN A 526 12.60 64.65 19.35
C GLN A 526 11.66 64.38 20.52
N PRO A 527 11.78 65.10 21.66
CA PRO A 527 10.81 65.03 22.74
C PRO A 527 9.39 65.34 22.22
N GLY A 528 8.41 64.56 22.67
CA GLY A 528 7.00 64.62 22.26
C GLY A 528 6.59 63.61 21.19
N MET A 529 7.54 62.92 20.55
CA MET A 529 7.26 61.90 19.52
C MET A 529 7.02 60.52 20.14
N THR A 530 6.35 59.65 19.39
CA THR A 530 6.16 58.23 19.72
C THR A 530 7.12 57.37 18.91
N LEU A 531 7.81 56.44 19.57
CA LEU A 531 8.66 55.42 18.94
C LEU A 531 7.97 54.06 18.97
N ASP A 532 7.74 53.49 17.79
CA ASP A 532 7.31 52.11 17.62
C ASP A 532 8.51 51.23 17.29
N LEU A 533 8.64 50.11 18.01
CA LEU A 533 9.63 49.07 17.78
C LEU A 533 8.93 47.74 17.54
N VAL A 534 9.29 47.06 16.45
CA VAL A 534 8.87 45.68 16.14
C VAL A 534 10.11 44.88 15.77
N VAL A 535 10.33 43.73 16.40
CA VAL A 535 11.35 42.78 15.93
C VAL A 535 10.73 41.92 14.83
N SER A 536 11.41 41.84 13.70
CA SER A 536 11.01 41.03 12.55
C SER A 536 12.07 39.98 12.24
N ALA A 537 11.61 38.78 11.88
CA ALA A 537 12.47 37.69 11.43
C ALA A 537 11.98 37.21 10.07
N THR A 538 12.93 36.93 9.19
CA THR A 538 12.67 36.42 7.83
C THR A 538 13.31 35.06 7.70
N ASP A 539 12.54 34.08 7.26
CA ASP A 539 13.03 32.74 6.95
C ASP A 539 13.73 32.71 5.58
N ARG A 540 14.27 31.54 5.21
CA ARG A 540 14.88 31.30 3.89
C ARG A 540 13.88 30.77 2.86
N TYR A 541 12.59 30.72 3.17
CA TYR A 541 11.59 30.06 2.35
C TYR A 541 11.59 30.57 0.90
N ASP A 542 11.83 29.67 -0.05
CA ASP A 542 12.08 30.00 -1.47
C ASP A 542 11.01 29.48 -2.45
N LEU A 543 9.95 28.83 -1.93
CA LEU A 543 8.89 28.25 -2.77
C LEU A 543 7.92 29.33 -3.31
N THR A 544 7.94 30.52 -2.73
CA THR A 544 7.15 31.69 -3.17
C THR A 544 8.04 32.90 -3.39
N ASP A 545 7.64 33.79 -4.30
CA ASP A 545 8.38 35.03 -4.62
C ASP A 545 8.46 36.03 -3.44
N GLN A 546 7.67 35.83 -2.38
CA GLN A 546 7.71 36.62 -1.15
C GLN A 546 8.31 35.81 -0.01
N PRO A 547 9.35 36.32 0.68
CA PRO A 547 9.87 35.68 1.88
C PRO A 547 8.83 35.76 3.00
N ARG A 548 8.74 34.73 3.84
CA ARG A 548 7.77 34.77 4.94
C ARG A 548 8.39 35.53 6.11
N LEU A 549 7.65 36.51 6.61
CA LEU A 549 8.09 37.42 7.64
C LEU A 549 7.25 37.21 8.90
N ALA A 550 7.94 36.96 10.01
CA ALA A 550 7.34 36.93 11.33
C ALA A 550 7.61 38.25 12.05
N GLN A 551 6.59 38.78 12.73
CA GLN A 551 6.69 39.98 13.55
C GLN A 551 6.42 39.64 15.01
N GLY A 552 7.30 40.11 15.89
CA GLY A 552 7.11 40.06 17.33
C GLY A 552 6.07 41.08 17.80
N GLN A 553 5.96 41.22 19.12
CA GLN A 553 5.09 42.20 19.74
C GLN A 553 5.52 43.64 19.35
N ARG A 554 4.56 44.46 18.94
CA ARG A 554 4.78 45.89 18.76
C ARG A 554 4.89 46.59 20.11
N LEU A 555 6.02 47.24 20.34
CA LEU A 555 6.32 48.00 21.55
C LEU A 555 6.30 49.49 21.22
N GLN A 556 5.57 50.26 22.01
CA GLN A 556 5.37 51.70 21.80
C GLN A 556 5.92 52.47 22.99
N PHE A 557 6.75 53.47 22.71
CA PHE A 557 7.42 54.30 23.72
C PHE A 557 7.16 55.78 23.45
N SER A 558 6.89 56.56 24.48
CA SER A 558 6.83 58.02 24.38
C SER A 558 8.22 58.62 24.59
N ILE A 559 8.72 59.38 23.62
CA ILE A 559 9.99 60.11 23.76
C ILE A 559 9.72 61.38 24.56
N VAL A 560 10.32 61.48 25.74
CA VAL A 560 10.13 62.59 26.70
C VAL A 560 11.46 63.30 26.95
N THR A 561 11.38 64.48 27.57
CA THR A 561 12.56 65.18 28.07
C THR A 561 13.18 64.45 29.27
N VAL A 562 14.44 64.77 29.60
CA VAL A 562 15.12 64.18 30.76
C VAL A 562 14.37 64.49 32.07
N ASP A 563 13.89 65.73 32.21
CA ASP A 563 13.22 66.17 33.43
C ASP A 563 11.82 65.51 33.58
N GLU A 564 11.07 65.38 32.48
CA GLU A 564 9.81 64.62 32.49
C GLU A 564 10.01 63.14 32.85
N LEU A 565 11.06 62.50 32.32
CA LEU A 565 11.36 61.11 32.68
C LEU A 565 11.75 60.97 34.15
N LEU A 566 12.52 61.91 34.70
CA LEU A 566 12.86 61.92 36.12
C LEU A 566 11.60 62.00 36.99
N VAL A 567 10.65 62.88 36.67
CA VAL A 567 9.37 62.97 37.39
C VAL A 567 8.59 61.65 37.36
N ILE A 568 8.57 60.95 36.22
CA ILE A 568 7.93 59.63 36.10
C ILE A 568 8.64 58.60 36.99
N LEU A 569 9.97 58.57 36.97
CA LEU A 569 10.78 57.65 37.77
C LEU A 569 10.67 57.94 39.28
N ASP A 570 10.61 59.21 39.68
CA ASP A 570 10.44 59.62 41.08
C ASP A 570 9.09 59.17 41.62
N ARG A 571 8.03 59.29 40.81
CA ARG A 571 6.71 58.77 41.16
C ARG A 571 6.72 57.25 41.31
N GLN A 572 7.42 56.53 40.43
CA GLN A 572 7.56 55.08 40.54
C GLN A 572 8.36 54.69 41.79
N GLU A 573 9.44 55.40 42.11
CA GLU A 573 10.24 55.18 43.32
C GLU A 573 9.39 55.39 44.59
N LEU A 574 8.57 56.44 44.63
CA LEU A 574 7.63 56.69 45.72
C LEU A 574 6.61 55.55 45.86
N GLU A 575 6.04 55.08 44.77
CA GLU A 575 5.11 53.92 44.77
C GLU A 575 5.78 52.66 45.31
N GLN A 576 7.03 52.38 44.91
CA GLN A 576 7.81 51.26 45.45
C GLN A 576 8.01 51.38 46.96
N ARG A 577 8.23 52.60 47.45
CA ARG A 577 8.35 52.84 48.89
C ARG A 577 7.02 52.62 49.61
N GLU A 578 5.92 53.19 49.13
CA GLU A 578 4.60 52.97 49.72
C GLU A 578 4.27 51.48 49.81
N ASN A 579 4.63 50.72 48.77
CA ASN A 579 4.51 49.26 48.75
C ASN A 579 5.40 48.58 49.82
N LEU A 580 6.66 49.00 49.96
CA LEU A 580 7.53 48.51 51.05
C LEU A 580 6.92 48.77 52.43
N GLU A 581 6.37 49.97 52.64
CA GLU A 581 5.73 50.33 53.91
C GLU A 581 4.50 49.47 54.19
N LEU A 582 3.70 49.16 53.16
CA LEU A 582 2.57 48.24 53.27
C LEU A 582 3.03 46.83 53.66
N ILE A 583 4.07 46.29 52.99
CA ILE A 583 4.63 44.98 53.31
C ILE A 583 5.16 44.95 54.76
N MET A 584 5.84 46.01 55.21
CA MET A 584 6.30 46.13 56.59
C MET A 584 5.13 46.18 57.59
N GLN A 585 4.02 46.84 57.26
CA GLN A 585 2.81 46.83 58.09
C GLN A 585 2.22 45.42 58.18
N GLU A 586 2.14 44.69 57.07
CA GLU A 586 1.66 43.30 57.04
C GLU A 586 2.58 42.37 57.86
N LEU A 587 3.90 42.54 57.79
CA LEU A 587 4.86 41.80 58.62
C LEU A 587 4.74 42.17 60.12
N THR A 588 4.38 43.41 60.43
CA THR A 588 4.09 43.82 61.81
C THR A 588 2.80 43.16 62.33
N GLN A 589 1.79 42.97 61.48
CA GLN A 589 0.59 42.20 61.82
C GLN A 589 0.89 40.71 61.99
N LEU A 590 1.80 40.16 61.18
CA LEU A 590 2.32 38.80 61.36
C LEU A 590 2.99 38.66 62.74
N ARG A 591 3.77 39.67 63.15
CA ARG A 591 4.39 39.71 64.49
C ARG A 591 3.37 39.68 65.62
N GLU A 592 2.29 40.45 65.50
CA GLU A 592 1.18 40.42 66.46
C GLU A 592 0.49 39.05 66.49
N SER A 593 0.33 38.42 65.32
CA SER A 593 -0.23 37.07 65.20
C SER A 593 0.65 36.02 65.88
N LEU A 594 1.98 36.10 65.74
CA LEU A 594 2.92 35.23 66.46
C LEU A 594 2.86 35.46 67.98
N SER A 595 2.76 36.71 68.43
CA SER A 595 2.57 37.03 69.86
C SER A 595 1.28 36.40 70.40
N ASN A 596 0.19 36.44 69.63
CA ASN A 596 -1.08 35.81 70.01
C ASN A 596 -0.98 34.28 70.07
N ILE A 597 -0.26 33.65 69.13
CA ILE A 597 0.06 32.22 69.19
C ILE A 597 0.88 31.91 70.45
N GLN A 598 1.86 32.75 70.80
CA GLN A 598 2.66 32.56 72.01
C GLN A 598 1.80 32.64 73.29
N VAL A 599 0.83 33.55 73.35
CA VAL A 599 -0.13 33.66 74.46
C VAL A 599 -1.00 32.40 74.55
N ASP A 600 -1.59 31.96 73.43
CA ASP A 600 -2.40 30.73 73.35
C ASP A 600 -1.59 29.50 73.82
N LEU A 601 -0.35 29.35 73.35
CA LEU A 601 0.54 28.25 73.72
C LEU A 601 1.01 28.33 75.18
N SER A 602 1.16 29.52 75.73
CA SER A 602 1.51 29.72 77.15
C SER A 602 0.36 29.34 78.07
N ALA A 603 -0.88 29.66 77.69
CA ALA A 603 -2.08 29.30 78.44
C ALA A 603 -2.24 27.78 78.58
N LEU A 604 -1.87 27.03 77.53
CA LEU A 604 -1.87 25.56 77.51
C LEU A 604 -0.82 24.92 78.45
N ASN A 605 0.22 25.67 78.84
CA ASN A 605 1.31 25.17 79.70
C ASN A 605 1.12 25.54 81.19
N THR A 606 0.11 26.33 81.54
CA THR A 606 -0.22 26.64 82.94
C THR A 606 -0.99 25.47 83.58
N PRO A 607 -0.45 24.79 84.61
CA PRO A 607 -1.18 23.71 85.27
C PRO A 607 -2.39 24.29 86.04
N VAL A 608 -3.60 23.91 85.64
CA VAL A 608 -4.82 24.18 86.41
C VAL A 608 -4.73 23.43 87.74
N ALA A 609 -4.34 24.14 88.79
CA ALA A 609 -4.35 23.63 90.15
C ALA A 609 -5.81 23.35 90.57
N HIS A 610 -6.24 22.09 90.42
CA HIS A 610 -7.46 21.58 91.06
C HIS A 610 -7.22 21.47 92.56
N SER A 611 -7.16 22.59 93.28
CA SER A 611 -7.26 22.57 94.73
C SER A 611 -8.72 22.43 95.12
N GLY A 612 -9.13 21.18 95.34
CA GLY A 612 -10.31 20.87 96.15
C GLY A 612 -10.13 21.47 97.54
N ARG A 613 -10.70 22.65 97.75
CA ARG A 613 -10.93 23.24 99.06
C ARG A 613 -12.41 23.58 99.17
N GLU A 614 -13.13 22.72 99.89
CA GLU A 614 -14.42 23.09 100.47
C GLU A 614 -14.21 24.33 101.35
N MET A 615 -14.94 25.42 101.06
CA MET A 615 -15.04 26.61 101.89
C MET A 615 -16.51 27.03 102.02
N PRO A 616 -16.92 27.64 103.15
CA PRO A 616 -18.31 27.68 103.60
C PRO A 616 -19.15 28.78 102.94
N THR A 617 -20.47 28.56 102.98
CA THR A 617 -21.57 29.17 102.22
C THR A 617 -21.95 30.63 102.50
N TRP A 618 -21.07 31.52 102.99
CA TRP A 618 -21.52 32.88 103.39
C TRP A 618 -20.65 34.10 103.05
N ALA A 619 -19.73 34.02 102.09
CA ALA A 619 -19.02 35.21 101.60
C ALA A 619 -19.37 35.56 100.13
N PHE A 620 -20.67 35.61 99.81
CA PHE A 620 -21.18 35.88 98.47
C PHE A 620 -21.93 37.22 98.40
N VAL A 621 -21.26 38.36 98.54
CA VAL A 621 -21.70 39.65 97.95
C VAL A 621 -20.48 40.56 97.83
N GLY A 622 -19.92 40.76 96.63
CA GLY A 622 -19.01 41.88 96.42
C GLY A 622 -17.88 41.81 95.38
N LEU A 623 -17.86 40.87 94.43
CA LEU A 623 -16.98 40.97 93.26
C LEU A 623 -17.57 40.18 92.08
N LEU A 624 -18.25 40.87 91.17
CA LEU A 624 -18.55 40.37 89.82
C LEU A 624 -17.24 40.46 89.01
N THR A 625 -16.31 39.54 89.25
CA THR A 625 -15.32 39.20 88.23
C THR A 625 -15.98 38.24 87.26
N LEU A 626 -16.00 38.60 85.98
CA LEU A 626 -16.26 37.68 84.88
C LEU A 626 -15.32 36.48 85.07
N GLN A 627 -15.88 35.39 85.55
CA GLN A 627 -15.18 34.12 85.62
C GLN A 627 -15.27 33.55 84.21
N GLU A 628 -14.26 33.82 83.39
CA GLU A 628 -14.09 33.16 82.09
C GLU A 628 -14.14 31.65 82.36
N GLU A 629 -15.11 30.95 81.76
CA GLU A 629 -15.08 29.50 81.75
C GLU A 629 -13.78 29.06 81.06
N PRO A 630 -13.06 28.06 81.60
CA PRO A 630 -11.82 27.60 80.96
C PRO A 630 -12.14 27.11 79.54
N GLU A 631 -11.60 27.79 78.51
CA GLU A 631 -11.69 27.34 77.12
C GLU A 631 -11.07 25.94 76.99
N ASP A 632 -11.70 25.04 76.22
CA ASP A 632 -11.16 23.71 75.94
C ASP A 632 -9.77 23.80 75.29
N ASP A 633 -8.76 23.16 75.89
CA ASP A 633 -7.37 23.12 75.41
C ASP A 633 -7.26 22.71 73.92
N ALA A 634 -8.16 21.86 73.44
CA ALA A 634 -8.21 21.44 72.04
C ALA A 634 -8.56 22.59 71.08
N VAL A 635 -9.46 23.49 71.49
CA VAL A 635 -9.87 24.66 70.70
C VAL A 635 -8.73 25.67 70.62
N VAL A 636 -8.03 25.89 71.73
CA VAL A 636 -6.85 26.79 71.79
C VAL A 636 -5.73 26.26 70.89
N ARG A 637 -5.44 24.94 70.91
CA ARG A 637 -4.45 24.33 70.01
C ARG A 637 -4.84 24.43 68.54
N GLN A 638 -6.10 24.16 68.21
CA GLN A 638 -6.58 24.27 66.83
C GLN A 638 -6.49 25.71 66.32
N ARG A 639 -6.83 26.69 67.16
CA ARG A 639 -6.68 28.13 66.85
C ARG A 639 -5.21 28.50 66.62
N ALA A 640 -4.30 28.04 67.49
CA ALA A 640 -2.87 28.27 67.35
C ALA A 640 -2.30 27.64 66.07
N ALA A 641 -2.71 26.42 65.72
CA ALA A 641 -2.29 25.74 64.49
C ALA A 641 -2.78 26.46 63.22
N ILE A 642 -4.05 26.92 63.19
CA ILE A 642 -4.59 27.70 62.07
C ILE A 642 -3.84 29.03 61.92
N ARG A 643 -3.58 29.74 63.03
CA ARG A 643 -2.81 30.99 63.00
C ARG A 643 -1.35 30.77 62.55
N ALA A 644 -0.72 29.67 62.98
CA ALA A 644 0.64 29.32 62.54
C ALA A 644 0.68 29.04 61.03
N GLN A 645 -0.33 28.33 60.50
CA GLN A 645 -0.48 28.13 59.06
C GLN A 645 -0.69 29.46 58.31
N GLN A 646 -1.50 30.37 58.84
CA GLN A 646 -1.70 31.71 58.26
C GLN A 646 -0.40 32.53 58.26
N CYS A 647 0.39 32.47 59.34
CA CYS A 647 1.68 33.16 59.41
C CYS A 647 2.66 32.64 58.36
N LEU A 648 2.70 31.32 58.11
CA LEU A 648 3.54 30.74 57.06
C LEU A 648 3.13 31.24 55.66
N LEU A 649 1.83 31.19 55.33
CA LEU A 649 1.32 31.68 54.04
C LEU A 649 1.59 33.18 53.85
N GLN A 650 1.41 33.97 54.90
CA GLN A 650 1.68 35.41 54.87
C GLN A 650 3.18 35.70 54.71
N GLY A 651 4.05 34.87 55.32
CA GLY A 651 5.50 34.92 55.13
C GLY A 651 5.92 34.61 53.68
N ASP A 652 5.30 33.61 53.05
CA ASP A 652 5.56 33.29 51.64
C ASP A 652 5.11 34.40 50.69
N LYS A 653 3.92 34.98 50.94
CA LYS A 653 3.40 36.13 50.18
C LYS A 653 4.38 37.30 50.23
N SER A 654 4.77 37.71 51.43
CA SER A 654 5.65 38.87 51.62
C SER A 654 7.06 38.63 51.07
N GLN A 655 7.56 37.39 51.01
CA GLN A 655 8.81 37.07 50.31
C GLN A 655 8.73 37.42 48.82
N GLN A 656 7.64 36.99 48.17
CA GLN A 656 7.43 37.20 46.73
C GLN A 656 7.26 38.70 46.43
N GLU A 657 6.53 39.42 47.27
CA GLU A 657 6.34 40.86 47.14
C GLU A 657 7.65 41.63 47.33
N LEU A 658 8.47 41.29 48.33
CA LEU A 658 9.81 41.89 48.52
C LEU A 658 10.77 41.56 47.38
N ALA A 659 10.72 40.33 46.84
CA ALA A 659 11.54 39.95 45.67
C ALA A 659 11.13 40.72 44.42
N SER A 660 9.82 40.91 44.22
CA SER A 660 9.26 41.74 43.14
C SER A 660 9.68 43.20 43.30
N LEU A 661 9.60 43.75 44.51
CA LEU A 661 10.08 45.10 44.84
C LEU A 661 11.57 45.27 44.53
N ALA A 662 12.42 44.32 44.92
CA ALA A 662 13.84 44.33 44.60
C ALA A 662 14.11 44.34 43.08
N ALA A 663 13.30 43.63 42.29
CA ALA A 663 13.38 43.64 40.83
C ALA A 663 12.91 44.97 40.23
N GLN A 664 11.83 45.56 40.77
CA GLN A 664 11.29 46.85 40.31
C GLN A 664 12.28 48.00 40.57
N ILE A 665 12.93 48.03 41.73
CA ILE A 665 13.96 49.03 42.07
C ILE A 665 15.19 48.90 41.16
N GLU A 666 15.63 47.67 40.86
CA GLU A 666 16.69 47.43 39.88
C GLU A 666 16.27 47.86 38.46
N GLY A 667 14.99 47.70 38.14
CA GLY A 667 14.36 48.20 36.93
C GLY A 667 14.48 49.72 36.80
N LEU A 668 14.22 50.49 37.87
CA LEU A 668 14.40 51.95 37.89
C LEU A 668 15.85 52.35 37.61
N ARG A 669 16.81 51.66 38.23
CA ARG A 669 18.24 51.89 37.97
C ARG A 669 18.60 51.61 36.52
N SER A 670 18.09 50.52 35.96
CA SER A 670 18.30 50.15 34.56
C SER A 670 17.71 51.19 33.61
N GLN A 671 16.52 51.74 33.94
CA GLN A 671 15.91 52.84 33.18
C GLN A 671 16.77 54.11 33.18
N LEU A 672 17.39 54.48 34.31
CA LEU A 672 18.32 55.62 34.37
C LEU A 672 19.54 55.41 33.47
N ILE A 673 20.12 54.20 33.46
CA ILE A 673 21.30 53.85 32.66
C ILE A 673 20.96 53.82 31.17
N ASN A 674 19.91 53.09 30.82
CA ASN A 674 19.50 52.90 29.44
C ASN A 674 19.04 54.22 28.80
N ASN A 675 18.44 55.14 29.56
CA ASN A 675 18.08 56.47 29.07
C ASN A 675 19.23 57.51 29.09
N ARG A 676 20.45 57.09 29.47
CA ARG A 676 21.65 57.96 29.57
C ARG A 676 21.45 59.19 30.46
N ILE A 677 20.69 59.04 31.55
CA ILE A 677 20.51 60.12 32.52
C ILE A 677 21.76 60.21 33.40
N ASP A 678 22.37 61.39 33.46
CA ASP A 678 23.57 61.65 34.26
C ASP A 678 23.21 61.82 35.74
N SER A 679 22.97 60.70 36.42
CA SER A 679 22.66 60.65 37.85
C SER A 679 23.38 59.48 38.52
N ARG A 680 24.72 59.50 38.46
CA ARG A 680 25.58 58.43 39.01
C ARG A 680 25.34 58.20 40.50
N ASP A 681 25.22 59.29 41.26
CA ASP A 681 24.91 59.24 42.68
C ASP A 681 23.59 58.50 42.96
N ARG A 682 22.52 58.78 42.19
CA ARG A 682 21.23 58.10 42.36
C ARG A 682 21.33 56.62 41.98
N GLN A 683 22.00 56.31 40.88
CA GLN A 683 22.19 54.93 40.42
C GLN A 683 22.95 54.09 41.46
N GLU A 684 24.05 54.60 42.00
CA GLU A 684 24.85 53.92 43.03
C GLU A 684 24.08 53.78 44.35
N ARG A 685 23.27 54.77 44.72
CA ARG A 685 22.43 54.70 45.93
C ARG A 685 21.34 53.63 45.79
N LEU A 686 20.58 53.63 44.69
CA LEU A 686 19.54 52.62 44.43
C LEU A 686 20.11 51.19 44.42
N SER A 687 21.32 50.99 43.89
CA SER A 687 21.97 49.68 43.95
C SER A 687 22.47 49.33 45.36
N THR A 688 23.32 50.17 45.95
CA THR A 688 24.13 49.81 47.12
C THR A 688 23.36 49.92 48.43
N LYS A 689 22.42 50.87 48.52
CA LYS A 689 21.67 51.12 49.77
C LYS A 689 20.29 50.44 49.81
N VAL A 690 19.75 50.03 48.65
CA VAL A 690 18.39 49.50 48.58
C VAL A 690 18.34 48.12 47.91
N SER A 691 18.64 48.01 46.61
CA SER A 691 18.51 46.77 45.83
C SER A 691 19.39 45.62 46.37
N ILE A 692 20.69 45.87 46.61
CA ILE A 692 21.62 44.85 47.12
C ILE A 692 21.26 44.41 48.55
N PRO A 693 21.05 45.32 49.53
CA PRO A 693 20.60 44.95 50.86
C PRO A 693 19.29 44.16 50.89
N LEU A 694 18.31 44.54 50.06
CA LEU A 694 17.02 43.86 49.99
C LEU A 694 17.15 42.42 49.45
N ARG A 695 18.00 42.22 48.42
CA ARG A 695 18.32 40.87 47.91
C ARG A 695 19.10 40.04 48.92
N ALA A 696 20.05 40.65 49.64
CA ALA A 696 20.78 39.97 50.70
C ALA A 696 19.83 39.49 51.80
N LEU A 697 18.95 40.38 52.29
CA LEU A 697 17.91 40.06 53.27
C LEU A 697 17.06 38.85 52.88
N LEU A 698 16.63 38.79 51.60
CA LEU A 698 15.83 37.68 51.07
C LEU A 698 16.58 36.35 51.01
N GLN A 699 17.90 36.38 50.84
CA GLN A 699 18.73 35.17 50.73
C GLN A 699 19.16 34.61 52.08
N THR A 700 19.28 35.46 53.11
CA THR A 700 19.77 35.09 54.44
C THR A 700 18.68 35.16 55.51
N GLU A 701 18.36 36.34 56.02
CA GLU A 701 17.48 36.53 57.19
C GLU A 701 16.04 36.09 56.93
N TYR A 702 15.53 36.31 55.72
CA TYR A 702 14.17 35.91 55.36
C TYR A 702 14.03 34.39 55.23
N ARG A 703 15.09 33.71 54.76
CA ARG A 703 15.12 32.25 54.69
C ARG A 703 15.10 31.63 56.10
N GLU A 704 15.81 32.25 57.05
CA GLU A 704 15.75 31.86 58.48
C GLU A 704 14.31 31.99 59.01
N LEU A 705 13.65 33.14 58.75
CA LEU A 705 12.24 33.36 59.13
C LEU A 705 11.29 32.30 58.53
N GLN A 706 11.41 31.98 57.25
CA GLN A 706 10.55 30.96 56.62
C GLN A 706 10.74 29.58 57.24
N GLN A 707 11.98 29.22 57.58
CA GLN A 707 12.27 27.97 58.25
C GLN A 707 11.63 27.94 59.64
N ASP A 708 11.80 28.99 60.44
CA ASP A 708 11.24 29.06 61.79
C ASP A 708 9.69 29.04 61.78
N LEU A 709 9.05 29.70 60.82
CA LEU A 709 7.59 29.66 60.63
C LEU A 709 7.09 28.26 60.25
N ALA A 710 7.83 27.54 59.41
CA ALA A 710 7.50 26.17 59.04
C ALA A 710 7.67 25.21 60.23
N GLU A 711 8.73 25.38 61.03
CA GLU A 711 8.98 24.63 62.25
C GLU A 711 7.88 24.91 63.30
N LEU A 712 7.44 26.16 63.46
CA LEU A 712 6.30 26.52 64.31
C LEU A 712 4.99 25.87 63.87
N MET A 713 4.68 25.87 62.56
CA MET A 713 3.50 25.20 62.03
C MET A 713 3.54 23.69 62.32
N GLN A 714 4.71 23.06 62.14
CA GLN A 714 4.88 21.64 62.45
C GLN A 714 4.73 21.37 63.96
N ALA A 715 5.32 22.21 64.81
CA ALA A 715 5.23 22.08 66.26
C ALA A 715 3.80 22.22 66.76
N THR A 716 3.02 23.19 66.24
CA THR A 716 1.61 23.40 66.60
C THR A 716 0.67 22.32 66.05
N SER A 717 1.04 21.63 64.98
CA SER A 717 0.31 20.47 64.44
C SER A 717 0.55 19.16 65.19
N THR A 718 1.66 19.06 65.94
CA THR A 718 2.01 17.90 66.78
C THR A 718 1.63 18.23 68.23
N GLU A 719 1.31 17.25 69.10
CA GLU A 719 1.00 17.51 70.53
C GLU A 719 2.18 18.09 71.37
N LYS A 720 3.21 18.63 70.73
CA LYS A 720 4.37 19.25 71.37
C LYS A 720 4.10 20.74 71.67
N ALA A 721 4.60 21.23 72.79
CA ALA A 721 4.48 22.64 73.16
C ALA A 721 5.40 23.53 72.29
N GLY A 722 4.85 24.16 71.25
CA GLY A 722 5.57 24.98 70.26
C GLY A 722 6.01 26.39 70.71
N ILE A 723 6.23 26.61 72.02
CA ILE A 723 6.55 27.94 72.56
C ILE A 723 7.94 28.41 72.10
N LEU A 724 8.91 27.51 72.06
CA LEU A 724 10.29 27.83 71.70
C LEU A 724 10.40 28.19 70.21
N GLU A 725 9.71 27.43 69.37
CA GLU A 725 9.60 27.65 67.93
C GLU A 725 8.89 28.98 67.63
N SER A 726 7.87 29.35 68.42
CA SER A 726 7.21 30.66 68.31
C SER A 726 8.15 31.81 68.66
N GLN A 727 8.95 31.66 69.72
CA GLN A 727 9.96 32.65 70.10
C GLN A 727 11.07 32.79 69.06
N GLN A 728 11.49 31.68 68.44
CA GLN A 728 12.47 31.70 67.35
C GLN A 728 11.91 32.43 66.12
N ALA A 729 10.70 32.10 65.69
CA ALA A 729 10.02 32.79 64.59
C ALA A 729 9.81 34.29 64.86
N MET A 730 9.48 34.68 66.10
CA MET A 730 9.41 36.09 66.48
C MET A 730 10.78 36.78 66.42
N ALA A 731 11.84 36.12 66.87
CA ALA A 731 13.19 36.68 66.85
C ALA A 731 13.73 36.85 65.42
N SER A 732 13.50 35.88 64.52
CA SER A 732 13.87 36.02 63.11
C SER A 732 13.04 37.07 62.39
N LEU A 733 11.74 37.20 62.70
CA LEU A 733 10.90 38.27 62.17
C LEU A 733 11.38 39.66 62.63
N ASP A 734 11.76 39.81 63.89
CA ASP A 734 12.30 41.07 64.42
C ASP A 734 13.61 41.46 63.70
N LYS A 735 14.49 40.49 63.40
CA LYS A 735 15.70 40.75 62.59
C LYS A 735 15.32 41.27 61.19
N VAL A 736 14.34 40.65 60.54
CA VAL A 736 13.87 41.07 59.20
C VAL A 736 13.29 42.48 59.25
N LEU A 737 12.42 42.79 60.20
CA LEU A 737 11.81 44.12 60.36
C LEU A 737 12.86 45.21 60.61
N ILE A 738 13.89 44.94 61.43
CA ILE A 738 14.99 45.88 61.67
C ILE A 738 15.78 46.19 60.39
N GLN A 739 16.06 45.17 59.58
CA GLN A 739 16.77 45.39 58.31
C GLN A 739 15.89 46.11 57.28
N LEU A 740 14.60 45.79 57.20
CA LEU A 740 13.66 46.50 56.34
C LEU A 740 13.50 47.97 56.75
N ASP A 741 13.51 48.27 58.06
CA ASP A 741 13.46 49.64 58.56
C ASP A 741 14.73 50.43 58.19
N SER A 742 15.90 49.79 58.25
CA SER A 742 17.16 50.36 57.75
C SER A 742 17.10 50.65 56.24
N ILE A 743 16.56 49.72 55.44
CA ILE A 743 16.39 49.90 53.99
C ILE A 743 15.40 51.03 53.71
N LYS A 744 14.26 51.06 54.41
CA LYS A 744 13.26 52.12 54.33
C LYS A 744 13.88 53.48 54.66
N SER A 745 14.59 53.60 55.79
CA SER A 745 15.25 54.85 56.20
C SER A 745 16.22 55.35 55.14
N ASN A 746 16.97 54.44 54.52
CA ASN A 746 17.84 54.81 53.40
C ASN A 746 17.06 55.38 52.20
N MET A 747 15.83 54.90 51.93
CA MET A 747 14.94 55.49 50.93
C MET A 747 14.34 56.85 51.36
N GLN A 748 14.08 57.08 52.66
CA GLN A 748 13.52 58.36 53.15
C GLN A 748 14.53 59.51 53.11
N ASP A 749 15.77 59.22 53.51
CA ASP A 749 16.87 60.18 53.40
C ASP A 749 17.13 60.58 51.93
N MET A 750 16.69 59.75 50.97
CA MET A 750 16.80 60.00 49.53
C MET A 750 15.70 60.93 48.99
N GLU A 751 14.46 60.82 49.47
CA GLU A 751 13.35 61.70 49.09
C GLU A 751 13.61 63.15 49.53
N SER A 752 13.97 63.34 50.81
CA SER A 752 14.24 64.68 51.35
C SER A 752 15.41 65.38 50.65
N PHE A 753 16.44 64.64 50.23
CA PHE A 753 17.54 65.19 49.43
C PHE A 753 17.09 65.55 48.01
N ASN A 754 16.29 64.70 47.36
CA ASN A 754 15.81 64.96 46.00
C ASN A 754 14.79 66.11 45.97
N GLU A 755 13.85 66.19 46.91
CA GLU A 755 12.93 67.33 47.04
C GLU A 755 13.69 68.65 47.22
N LEU A 756 14.78 68.63 47.99
CA LEU A 756 15.65 69.80 48.15
C LEU A 756 16.38 70.16 46.86
N VAL A 757 16.87 69.17 46.11
CA VAL A 757 17.53 69.39 44.82
C VAL A 757 16.54 69.90 43.78
N ASP A 758 15.34 69.36 43.71
CA ASP A 758 14.28 69.80 42.79
C ASP A 758 13.76 71.19 43.15
N MET A 759 13.58 71.51 44.43
CA MET A 759 13.32 72.89 44.85
C MET A 759 14.42 73.84 44.39
N VAL A 760 15.69 73.46 44.52
CA VAL A 760 16.81 74.28 44.07
C VAL A 760 16.81 74.41 42.54
N ARG A 761 16.50 73.34 41.81
CA ARG A 761 16.48 73.32 40.34
C ARG A 761 15.33 74.15 39.78
N ALA A 762 14.13 74.00 40.33
CA ALA A 762 12.96 74.83 40.02
C ALA A 762 13.23 76.31 40.32
N LEU A 763 13.94 76.61 41.42
CA LEU A 763 14.30 77.99 41.78
C LEU A 763 15.35 78.58 40.84
N VAL A 764 16.24 77.74 40.27
CA VAL A 764 17.18 78.14 39.20
C VAL A 764 16.45 78.37 37.88
N GLU A 765 15.51 77.51 37.49
CA GLU A 765 14.70 77.70 36.28
C GLU A 765 13.79 78.93 36.37
N ASP A 766 13.17 79.17 37.53
CA ASP A 766 12.39 80.38 37.79
C ASP A 766 13.27 81.64 37.71
N GLN A 767 14.51 81.59 38.19
CA GLN A 767 15.47 82.69 38.02
C GLN A 767 15.86 82.92 36.57
N ASP A 768 16.14 81.86 35.80
CA ASP A 768 16.47 81.96 34.38
C ASP A 768 15.27 82.47 33.55
N GLY A 769 14.06 82.02 33.89
CA GLY A 769 12.82 82.52 33.31
C GLY A 769 12.58 84.00 33.61
N LEU A 770 12.79 84.41 34.87
CA LEU A 770 12.70 85.82 35.28
C LEU A 770 13.77 86.69 34.61
N LEU A 771 15.01 86.18 34.45
CA LEU A 771 16.09 86.86 33.73
C LEU A 771 15.72 87.10 32.27
N LYS A 772 15.28 86.05 31.56
CA LYS A 772 14.81 86.18 30.16
C LYS A 772 13.63 87.14 30.04
N ALA A 773 12.66 87.08 30.96
CA ALA A 773 11.52 87.99 30.96
C ALA A 773 11.94 89.45 31.24
N THR A 774 12.92 89.68 32.12
CA THR A 774 13.46 91.03 32.37
C THR A 774 14.30 91.56 31.21
N GLU A 775 15.10 90.72 30.55
CA GLU A 775 15.82 91.08 29.34
C GLU A 775 14.87 91.46 28.19
N GLN A 776 13.82 90.65 27.96
CA GLN A 776 12.79 90.98 26.97
C GLN A 776 12.08 92.30 27.29
N LYS A 777 11.77 92.55 28.56
CA LYS A 777 11.14 93.80 29.00
C LYS A 777 12.07 95.00 28.89
N GLN A 778 13.37 94.83 29.15
CA GLN A 778 14.39 95.86 28.88
C GLN A 778 14.53 96.14 27.39
N GLN A 779 14.56 95.12 26.55
CA GLN A 779 14.58 95.28 25.09
C GLN A 779 13.33 96.00 24.59
N GLN A 780 12.14 95.63 25.06
CA GLN A 780 10.89 96.35 24.76
C GLN A 780 10.94 97.81 25.21
N ARG A 781 11.45 98.09 26.41
CA ARG A 781 11.53 99.47 26.92
C ARG A 781 12.56 100.33 26.19
N ILE A 782 13.66 99.73 25.72
CA ILE A 782 14.64 100.40 24.84
C ILE A 782 14.00 100.71 23.48
N LEU A 783 13.21 99.78 22.93
CA LEU A 783 12.44 99.99 21.70
C LEU A 783 11.38 101.10 21.86
N GLU A 784 10.69 101.19 23.00
CA GLU A 784 9.73 102.27 23.31
C GLU A 784 10.39 103.64 23.50
N LEU A 785 11.63 103.71 23.99
CA LEU A 785 12.39 104.97 24.14
C LEU A 785 13.03 105.46 22.84
N LEU A 786 13.12 104.59 21.82
CA LEU A 786 13.63 104.91 20.48
C LEU A 786 12.53 105.28 19.47
N GLN A 787 11.26 105.18 19.88
CA GLN A 787 10.09 105.74 19.18
C GLN A 787 9.75 107.12 19.77
#